data_AF-A0A2N7RYI4-F1
#
_entry.id   AF-A0A2N7RYI4-F1
#
_cell.length_a   1.000
_cell.length_b   1.000
_cell.length_c   1.000
_cell.angle_alpha   90.00
_cell.angle_beta   90.00
_cell.angle_gamma   90.00
#
_symmetry.space_group_name_H-M   'P 1'
#
loop_
_entity.id
_entity.type
_entity.pdbx_description
1 polymer ?
#
loop_
_entity_poly.entity_id
_entity_poly.type
_entity_poly.pdbx_seq_one_letter_code
_entity_poly.pdbx_strand_id
1 'polypeptide(L)'
;MPDGAKVPPAPLEPRPEPSNPFQNAGQNPQVKKFSNAVLELKSRAGLQLLGFQAGSIAAIGIVLALCYLIPFASLAKEGDASSYADFNVAAQLNSFKAFILIFGAVLGGGLKVAGSGGAFDMYGEMSLVLAFVSVTFILAICAVNYAIVRKLSRGVRKGGWKSAALASGLHALVLALLFLIISLFGKLSFEGGEMISASVSPRYAGVFFTIALAVFFSQFLATAPQRANTGSAWLNGVREAVLLAVSTLVAFALVGVITAVIQRPDDMPWSMSLILLPLLGTIGSYVGALGFLGALAPNVSGMASFIGDYAGEFMPESVLRIWDIAEGKGAWLLVLTVVLVLLVAIRVGVRRGRLASGFNVQRAWQLPAAALVLWMVLSWLTNISLGGNLSAYEMGEMSGSMSFGITWYSVIFLALGAAVVSLLAEVLPLQVYRYSPSLLALIAGKDAAARWVSGQPAPVAPVSPAAAVPAETAPVAKGEPELAKPAAALAPASAESRKKAKAVGFSVLALAVIAGIGFGAVAYLNSQRKPEAEVEKYLSLLAEGKAEKATEMVDPGIDNASRVLLTDDVLGSAKQRLELVDVVEESRDGNGAYVRASYAINGERHERGFTVDAGEKEFGLLDTWVLDESLIVPVQISADQSEDVALGKTTVKLASDEDYYGDGTSFFGEFYAYPGIYEVSAPGNEYRKTEPQELRVDHPDSQLAQVALTTTTTEKLNELVLEEVKKFATACVTVPTNLEDGCPSSLQSKDLASFSVKSQAESVSIDESGEFTSSDIVFKFKRNDSEYMDYDEEEITRSFTGNVDWYGEKPQVTVEGASWW
;
A
#
# COMPACT_ATOMS: atom_id res chain seq x y z
N MET A 1 52.47 -90.75 -65.68
CA MET A 1 53.24 -89.84 -66.56
C MET A 1 52.92 -88.40 -66.14
N PRO A 2 53.87 -87.46 -66.24
CA PRO A 2 54.56 -86.90 -65.07
C PRO A 2 54.19 -85.44 -64.71
N ASP A 3 54.80 -84.98 -63.61
CA ASP A 3 55.25 -83.62 -63.25
C ASP A 3 54.27 -82.46 -63.03
N GLY A 4 54.51 -81.76 -61.91
CA GLY A 4 54.00 -80.42 -61.66
C GLY A 4 54.00 -80.03 -60.18
N ALA A 5 55.10 -79.45 -59.73
CA ALA A 5 55.43 -79.05 -58.36
C ALA A 5 54.31 -78.34 -57.55
N LYS A 6 54.21 -78.66 -56.25
CA LYS A 6 53.57 -77.80 -55.23
C LYS A 6 54.43 -77.69 -53.96
N VAL A 7 54.60 -76.43 -53.57
CA VAL A 7 55.35 -75.83 -52.46
C VAL A 7 54.84 -76.32 -51.08
N PRO A 8 55.70 -76.46 -50.05
CA PRO A 8 55.30 -76.91 -48.71
C PRO A 8 54.43 -75.89 -47.93
N PRO A 9 53.62 -76.35 -46.95
CA PRO A 9 52.55 -75.57 -46.34
C PRO A 9 53.05 -74.52 -45.34
N ALA A 10 52.36 -73.38 -45.31
CA ALA A 10 52.54 -72.29 -44.35
C ALA A 10 51.98 -72.66 -42.96
N PRO A 11 52.56 -72.13 -41.86
CA PRO A 11 52.07 -72.36 -40.50
C PRO A 11 50.73 -71.64 -40.25
N LEU A 12 49.89 -72.28 -39.44
CA LEU A 12 48.57 -71.86 -38.97
C LEU A 12 48.51 -70.39 -38.51
N GLU A 13 47.55 -69.63 -39.05
CA GLU A 13 47.16 -68.32 -38.53
C GLU A 13 46.59 -68.44 -37.11
N PRO A 14 47.00 -67.59 -36.16
CA PRO A 14 46.32 -67.47 -34.88
C PRO A 14 44.96 -66.76 -35.08
N ARG A 15 43.92 -67.26 -34.39
CA ARG A 15 42.59 -66.63 -34.32
C ARG A 15 42.71 -65.14 -33.96
N PRO A 16 41.86 -64.26 -34.52
CA PRO A 16 41.81 -62.87 -34.06
C PRO A 16 41.40 -62.84 -32.57
N GLU A 17 42.21 -62.18 -31.76
CA GLU A 17 41.85 -61.81 -30.39
C GLU A 17 40.56 -60.96 -30.41
N PRO A 18 39.67 -61.08 -29.40
CA PRO A 18 38.54 -60.17 -29.28
C PRO A 18 39.07 -58.74 -29.15
N SER A 19 38.75 -57.90 -30.13
CA SER A 19 39.06 -56.49 -30.12
C SER A 19 38.57 -55.88 -28.81
N ASN A 20 39.51 -55.49 -27.94
CA ASN A 20 39.20 -54.82 -26.70
C ASN A 20 38.52 -53.47 -27.04
N PRO A 21 37.23 -53.26 -26.73
CA PRO A 21 36.47 -52.08 -27.17
C PRO A 21 37.02 -50.75 -26.63
N PHE A 22 38.00 -50.80 -25.73
CA PHE A 22 38.64 -49.63 -25.12
C PHE A 22 39.90 -49.13 -25.84
N GLN A 23 40.48 -49.85 -26.81
CA GLN A 23 41.69 -49.36 -27.52
C GLN A 23 41.42 -48.17 -28.44
N ASN A 24 40.19 -48.00 -28.94
CA ASN A 24 39.83 -46.91 -29.87
C ASN A 24 39.31 -45.62 -29.17
N ALA A 25 39.20 -45.59 -27.84
CA ALA A 25 38.72 -44.41 -27.11
C ALA A 25 39.65 -43.19 -27.25
N GLY A 26 40.94 -43.40 -27.54
CA GLY A 26 41.92 -42.33 -27.76
C GLY A 26 41.81 -41.60 -29.11
N GLN A 27 41.05 -42.13 -30.08
CA GLN A 27 40.92 -41.55 -31.42
C GLN A 27 39.70 -40.62 -31.58
N ASN A 28 38.74 -40.64 -30.64
CA ASN A 28 37.59 -39.75 -30.72
C ASN A 28 38.00 -38.31 -30.33
N PRO A 29 37.91 -37.33 -31.25
CA PRO A 29 38.33 -35.96 -30.99
C PRO A 29 37.52 -35.28 -29.87
N GLN A 30 36.33 -35.77 -29.52
CA GLN A 30 35.57 -35.31 -28.36
C GLN A 30 36.13 -35.85 -27.03
N VAL A 31 36.47 -37.14 -26.99
CA VAL A 31 37.07 -37.79 -25.81
C VAL A 31 38.43 -37.18 -25.49
N LYS A 32 39.24 -36.87 -26.53
CA LYS A 32 40.52 -36.17 -26.37
C LYS A 32 40.36 -34.74 -25.83
N LYS A 33 39.34 -33.99 -26.25
CA LYS A 33 39.04 -32.66 -25.71
C LYS A 33 38.62 -32.70 -24.25
N PHE A 34 37.79 -33.67 -23.88
CA PHE A 34 37.37 -33.89 -22.51
C PHE A 34 38.56 -34.26 -21.62
N SER A 35 39.38 -35.24 -22.04
CA SER A 35 40.59 -35.65 -21.33
C SER A 35 41.56 -34.48 -21.11
N ASN A 36 41.77 -33.66 -22.14
CA ASN A 36 42.63 -32.47 -22.04
C ASN A 36 42.09 -31.43 -21.03
N ALA A 37 40.77 -31.19 -21.00
CA ALA A 37 40.19 -30.27 -20.04
C ALA A 37 40.25 -30.80 -18.59
N VAL A 38 40.09 -32.12 -18.41
CA VAL A 38 40.27 -32.77 -17.09
C VAL A 38 41.74 -32.67 -16.63
N LEU A 39 42.70 -32.83 -17.54
CA LEU A 39 44.12 -32.62 -17.25
C LEU A 39 44.43 -31.15 -16.92
N GLU A 40 43.80 -30.21 -17.61
CA GLU A 40 43.91 -28.77 -17.34
C GLU A 40 43.35 -28.40 -15.96
N LEU A 41 42.20 -28.98 -15.58
CA LEU A 41 41.61 -28.82 -14.25
C LEU A 41 42.55 -29.31 -13.13
N LYS A 42 43.24 -30.45 -13.37
CA LYS A 42 44.22 -31.03 -12.44
C LYS A 42 45.57 -30.31 -12.43
N SER A 43 45.81 -29.39 -13.35
CA SER A 43 47.06 -28.63 -13.39
C SER A 43 47.18 -27.70 -12.19
N ARG A 44 48.41 -27.29 -11.82
CA ARG A 44 48.63 -26.29 -10.76
C ARG A 44 47.85 -25.00 -11.00
N ALA A 45 47.78 -24.56 -12.26
CA ALA A 45 47.04 -23.36 -12.63
C ALA A 45 45.51 -23.55 -12.48
N GLY A 46 44.98 -24.72 -12.86
CA GLY A 46 43.57 -25.08 -12.68
C GLY A 46 43.17 -25.16 -11.21
N LEU A 47 44.00 -25.80 -10.38
CA LEU A 47 43.82 -25.87 -8.92
C LEU A 47 43.91 -24.49 -8.25
N GLN A 48 44.86 -23.65 -8.65
CA GLN A 48 44.95 -22.27 -8.15
C GLN A 48 43.70 -21.46 -8.52
N LEU A 49 43.24 -21.57 -9.76
CA LEU A 49 42.02 -20.90 -10.21
C LEU A 49 40.80 -21.36 -9.41
N LEU A 50 40.62 -22.68 -9.23
CA LEU A 50 39.54 -23.24 -8.40
C LEU A 50 39.62 -22.75 -6.95
N GLY A 51 40.82 -22.69 -6.36
CA GLY A 51 41.02 -22.20 -5.00
C GLY A 51 40.62 -20.73 -4.85
N PHE A 52 41.04 -19.85 -5.77
CA PHE A 52 40.63 -18.44 -5.77
C PHE A 52 39.12 -18.28 -6.01
N GLN A 53 38.54 -19.07 -6.92
CA GLN A 53 37.10 -19.07 -7.19
C GLN A 53 36.31 -19.47 -5.94
N ALA A 54 36.62 -20.63 -5.35
CA ALA A 54 35.97 -21.12 -4.13
C ALA A 54 36.12 -20.13 -2.97
N GLY A 55 37.34 -19.61 -2.73
CA GLY A 55 37.59 -18.62 -1.68
C GLY A 55 36.79 -17.33 -1.87
N SER A 56 36.68 -16.83 -3.11
CA SER A 56 35.90 -15.63 -3.40
C SER A 56 34.39 -15.82 -3.23
N ILE A 57 33.84 -16.94 -3.71
CA ILE A 57 32.41 -17.27 -3.56
C ILE A 57 32.07 -17.44 -2.08
N ALA A 58 32.91 -18.15 -1.33
CA ALA A 58 32.75 -18.30 0.11
C ALA A 58 32.80 -16.95 0.83
N ALA A 59 33.80 -16.11 0.55
CA ALA A 59 33.93 -14.80 1.20
C ALA A 59 32.71 -13.90 0.96
N ILE A 60 32.23 -13.80 -0.29
CA ILE A 60 31.03 -13.01 -0.61
C ILE A 60 29.81 -13.60 0.10
N GLY A 61 29.61 -14.92 0.03
CA GLY A 61 28.47 -15.59 0.67
C GLY A 61 28.48 -15.43 2.19
N ILE A 62 29.65 -15.51 2.84
CA ILE A 62 29.81 -15.31 4.28
C ILE A 62 29.40 -13.88 4.65
N VAL A 63 29.92 -12.87 3.94
CA VAL A 63 29.60 -11.46 4.23
C VAL A 63 28.10 -11.20 4.11
N LEU A 64 27.47 -11.68 3.02
CA LEU A 64 26.04 -11.49 2.82
C LEU A 64 25.19 -12.29 3.82
N ALA A 65 25.61 -13.50 4.21
CA ALA A 65 24.92 -14.29 5.23
C ALA A 65 24.97 -13.60 6.60
N LEU A 66 26.12 -13.01 6.96
CA LEU A 66 26.25 -12.22 8.19
C LEU A 66 25.35 -10.97 8.17
N CYS A 67 25.20 -10.33 7.00
CA CYS A 67 24.30 -9.17 6.85
C CYS A 67 22.84 -9.51 7.11
N TYR A 68 22.43 -10.78 6.97
CA TYR A 68 21.11 -11.26 7.40
C TYR A 68 21.12 -11.71 8.87
N LEU A 69 22.10 -12.52 9.28
CA LEU A 69 22.13 -13.13 10.61
C LEU A 69 22.26 -12.13 11.75
N ILE A 70 23.09 -11.08 11.58
CA ILE A 70 23.30 -10.06 12.62
C ILE A 70 21.97 -9.37 13.00
N PRO A 71 21.18 -8.85 12.04
CA PRO A 71 19.87 -8.28 12.36
C PRO A 71 18.88 -9.29 12.94
N PHE A 72 18.79 -10.52 12.40
CA PHE A 72 17.91 -11.55 12.97
C PHE A 72 18.27 -11.90 14.41
N ALA A 73 19.57 -11.98 14.73
CA ALA A 73 20.04 -12.22 16.10
C ALA A 73 19.81 -11.01 17.03
N SER A 74 19.74 -9.78 16.49
CA SER A 74 19.40 -8.56 17.22
C SER A 74 17.93 -8.60 17.65
N LEU A 75 17.02 -8.89 16.72
CA LEU A 75 15.58 -9.00 16.99
C LEU A 75 15.27 -10.10 18.01
N ALA A 76 15.94 -11.25 17.91
CA ALA A 76 15.76 -12.37 18.83
C ALA A 76 16.21 -12.07 20.28
N LYS A 77 16.95 -10.99 20.53
CA LYS A 77 17.35 -10.56 21.89
C LYS A 77 16.40 -9.55 22.52
N GLU A 78 15.64 -8.81 21.70
CA GLU A 78 14.77 -7.72 22.14
C GLU A 78 13.31 -8.16 22.29
N GLY A 79 12.88 -9.21 21.58
CA GLY A 79 11.54 -9.78 21.73
C GLY A 79 11.37 -10.54 23.05
N ASP A 80 10.44 -10.09 23.88
CA ASP A 80 9.96 -10.84 25.05
C ASP A 80 9.28 -12.11 24.53
N ALA A 81 9.98 -13.24 24.63
CA ALA A 81 9.59 -14.53 24.04
C ALA A 81 8.44 -15.20 24.83
N SER A 82 7.30 -14.52 24.99
CA SER A 82 6.24 -14.95 25.90
C SER A 82 4.91 -15.32 25.24
N SER A 83 4.74 -15.22 23.92
CA SER A 83 3.38 -15.42 23.35
C SER A 83 3.14 -16.65 22.48
N TYR A 84 4.12 -17.29 21.84
CA TYR A 84 3.82 -18.46 20.97
C TYR A 84 4.92 -19.53 20.99
N ALA A 85 4.66 -20.57 21.80
CA ALA A 85 5.28 -21.90 21.87
C ALA A 85 6.78 -21.98 22.23
N ASP A 86 7.12 -23.04 22.99
CA ASP A 86 8.44 -23.50 23.47
C ASP A 86 9.50 -23.78 22.36
N PHE A 87 9.49 -23.07 21.25
CA PHE A 87 10.57 -23.14 20.26
C PHE A 87 11.74 -22.30 20.75
N ASN A 88 12.86 -22.94 21.10
CA ASN A 88 14.13 -22.26 21.38
C ASN A 88 14.78 -21.71 20.09
N VAL A 89 14.05 -20.83 19.40
CA VAL A 89 14.43 -20.20 18.12
C VAL A 89 15.71 -19.40 18.30
N ALA A 90 15.86 -18.70 19.43
CA ALA A 90 17.05 -17.91 19.75
C ALA A 90 18.33 -18.76 19.84
N ALA A 91 18.29 -19.96 20.45
CA ALA A 91 19.46 -20.85 20.47
C ALA A 91 19.74 -21.48 19.11
N GLN A 92 18.69 -21.82 18.33
CA GLN A 92 18.87 -22.37 16.99
C GLN A 92 19.43 -21.34 16.00
N LEU A 93 19.00 -20.07 16.07
CA LEU A 93 19.51 -18.97 15.23
C LEU A 93 20.97 -18.61 15.51
N ASN A 94 21.45 -18.82 16.74
CA ASN A 94 22.85 -18.62 17.13
C ASN A 94 23.77 -19.82 16.80
N SER A 95 23.25 -20.85 16.11
CA SER A 95 24.02 -22.05 15.79
C SER A 95 24.84 -21.92 14.49
N PHE A 96 25.94 -22.66 14.40
CA PHE A 96 26.70 -22.81 13.15
C PHE A 96 25.83 -23.38 12.01
N LYS A 97 24.81 -24.17 12.34
CA LYS A 97 23.84 -24.69 11.34
C LYS A 97 22.97 -23.57 10.77
N ALA A 98 22.52 -22.60 11.58
CA ALA A 98 21.80 -21.42 11.09
C ALA A 98 22.68 -20.56 10.18
N PHE A 99 23.98 -20.45 10.50
CA PHE A 99 24.93 -19.81 9.59
C PHE A 99 24.98 -20.51 8.22
N ILE A 100 25.14 -21.84 8.20
CA ILE A 100 25.16 -22.61 6.94
C ILE A 100 23.82 -22.54 6.21
N LEU A 101 22.69 -22.52 6.94
CA LEU A 101 21.35 -22.35 6.38
C LEU A 101 21.24 -21.05 5.58
N ILE A 102 21.56 -19.91 6.20
CA ILE A 102 21.48 -18.61 5.54
C ILE A 102 22.53 -18.47 4.44
N PHE A 103 23.73 -19.00 4.65
CA PHE A 103 24.75 -19.08 3.61
C PHE A 103 24.24 -19.84 2.38
N GLY A 104 23.64 -21.02 2.57
CA GLY A 104 23.00 -21.78 1.51
C GLY A 104 21.80 -21.05 0.88
N ALA A 105 21.03 -20.30 1.67
CA ALA A 105 19.90 -19.50 1.17
C ALA A 105 20.35 -18.35 0.28
N VAL A 106 21.43 -17.66 0.65
CA VAL A 106 22.07 -16.60 -0.16
C VAL A 106 22.62 -17.17 -1.47
N LEU A 107 23.24 -18.35 -1.41
CA LEU A 107 23.73 -19.04 -2.60
C LEU A 107 22.56 -19.50 -3.49
N GLY A 108 21.50 -20.04 -2.91
CA GLY A 108 20.49 -20.82 -3.59
C GLY A 108 19.15 -20.16 -3.82
N GLY A 109 18.94 -18.94 -3.33
CA GLY A 109 17.76 -18.18 -3.67
C GLY A 109 16.53 -18.44 -2.85
N GLY A 110 16.74 -18.65 -1.56
CA GLY A 110 15.65 -18.79 -0.62
C GLY A 110 15.74 -20.04 0.22
N LEU A 111 14.67 -20.23 0.97
CA LEU A 111 14.52 -21.26 1.97
C LEU A 111 13.33 -22.14 1.58
N LYS A 112 13.48 -23.44 1.83
CA LYS A 112 12.37 -24.38 1.81
C LYS A 112 12.01 -24.72 3.25
N VAL A 113 10.76 -24.45 3.61
CA VAL A 113 10.16 -24.83 4.88
C VAL A 113 9.25 -26.02 4.62
N ALA A 114 9.42 -27.10 5.37
CA ALA A 114 8.57 -28.27 5.28
C ALA A 114 8.12 -28.62 6.70
N GLY A 115 6.82 -28.83 6.92
CA GLY A 115 6.29 -29.10 8.25
C GLY A 115 5.06 -29.99 8.25
N SER A 116 4.81 -30.56 9.42
CA SER A 116 3.66 -31.39 9.76
C SER A 116 3.12 -30.93 11.12
N GLY A 117 1.84 -30.57 11.21
CA GLY A 117 1.17 -30.26 12.48
C GLY A 117 0.55 -28.86 12.57
N GLY A 118 -0.64 -28.77 13.19
CA GLY A 118 -1.46 -27.57 13.44
C GLY A 118 -2.80 -27.96 14.10
N ALA A 119 -3.65 -27.00 14.51
CA ALA A 119 -4.92 -27.25 15.23
C ALA A 119 -5.97 -28.09 14.47
N PHE A 120 -5.68 -28.49 13.22
CA PHE A 120 -6.58 -29.18 12.28
C PHE A 120 -5.88 -30.28 11.45
N ASP A 121 -4.80 -30.92 11.95
CA ASP A 121 -4.10 -32.03 11.27
C ASP A 121 -3.68 -31.75 9.80
N MET A 122 -2.97 -30.63 9.58
CA MET A 122 -2.49 -30.21 8.26
C MET A 122 -1.02 -30.60 8.00
N TYR A 123 -0.71 -30.99 6.76
CA TYR A 123 0.64 -31.36 6.30
C TYR A 123 1.00 -30.55 5.04
N GLY A 124 2.21 -30.02 4.95
CA GLY A 124 2.57 -29.28 3.74
C GLY A 124 4.01 -28.80 3.64
N GLU A 125 4.36 -28.38 2.43
CA GLU A 125 5.63 -27.75 2.13
C GLU A 125 5.38 -26.29 1.72
N MET A 126 6.01 -25.37 2.43
CA MET A 126 6.05 -23.96 2.09
C MET A 126 7.42 -23.61 1.53
N SER A 127 7.47 -23.18 0.28
CA SER A 127 8.68 -22.58 -0.28
C SER A 127 8.66 -21.07 -0.05
N LEU A 128 9.63 -20.60 0.73
CA LEU A 128 9.95 -19.19 0.88
C LEU A 128 11.01 -18.85 -0.15
N VAL A 129 10.56 -18.43 -1.33
CA VAL A 129 11.43 -17.80 -2.33
C VAL A 129 11.49 -16.31 -2.00
N LEU A 130 12.01 -16.02 -0.82
CA LEU A 130 12.51 -14.69 -0.53
C LEU A 130 13.63 -14.40 -1.55
N ALA A 131 13.76 -13.14 -1.97
CA ALA A 131 14.86 -12.66 -2.80
C ALA A 131 16.21 -12.69 -2.04
N PHE A 132 16.54 -13.80 -1.37
CA PHE A 132 17.86 -14.10 -0.83
C PHE A 132 18.88 -14.37 -1.95
N VAL A 133 18.44 -14.74 -3.18
CA VAL A 133 19.30 -14.50 -4.36
C VAL A 133 19.35 -13.00 -4.49
N SER A 134 20.32 -12.40 -3.83
CA SER A 134 20.63 -11.05 -4.17
C SER A 134 21.15 -11.05 -5.60
N VAL A 135 20.48 -10.33 -6.50
CA VAL A 135 21.10 -9.88 -7.76
C VAL A 135 22.50 -9.32 -7.44
N THR A 136 22.69 -8.72 -6.26
CA THR A 136 23.97 -8.37 -5.64
C THR A 136 24.98 -9.53 -5.62
N PHE A 137 24.63 -10.71 -5.09
CA PHE A 137 25.50 -11.88 -5.03
C PHE A 137 25.89 -12.38 -6.42
N ILE A 138 24.93 -12.52 -7.33
CA ILE A 138 25.18 -12.96 -8.71
C ILE A 138 26.14 -11.97 -9.40
N LEU A 139 25.87 -10.68 -9.29
CA LEU A 139 26.72 -9.63 -9.87
C LEU A 139 28.12 -9.63 -9.25
N ALA A 140 28.22 -9.77 -7.93
CA ALA A 140 29.50 -9.81 -7.22
C ALA A 140 30.34 -11.02 -7.66
N ILE A 141 29.76 -12.22 -7.71
CA ILE A 141 30.44 -13.42 -8.22
C ILE A 141 30.86 -13.23 -9.66
N CYS A 142 29.96 -12.79 -10.53
CA CYS A 142 30.26 -12.63 -11.94
C CYS A 142 31.43 -11.64 -12.16
N ALA A 143 31.42 -10.51 -11.44
CA ALA A 143 32.47 -9.50 -11.52
C ALA A 143 33.81 -10.01 -10.99
N VAL A 144 33.82 -10.62 -9.80
CA VAL A 144 35.05 -11.12 -9.16
C VAL A 144 35.62 -12.31 -9.95
N ASN A 145 34.79 -13.27 -10.34
CA ASN A 145 35.24 -14.41 -11.13
C ASN A 145 35.80 -13.96 -12.50
N TYR A 146 35.10 -13.05 -13.19
CA TYR A 146 35.61 -12.48 -14.44
C TYR A 146 36.97 -11.80 -14.26
N ALA A 147 37.17 -11.03 -13.19
CA ALA A 147 38.44 -10.37 -12.89
C ALA A 147 39.56 -11.37 -12.56
N ILE A 148 39.28 -12.38 -11.73
CA ILE A 148 40.21 -13.46 -11.37
C ILE A 148 40.67 -14.21 -12.61
N VAL A 149 39.71 -14.70 -13.41
CA VAL A 149 39.99 -15.44 -14.64
C VAL A 149 40.81 -14.58 -15.60
N ARG A 150 40.44 -13.32 -15.80
CA ARG A 150 41.15 -12.41 -16.72
C ARG A 150 42.56 -12.04 -16.21
N LYS A 151 42.80 -12.03 -14.90
CA LYS A 151 44.12 -11.76 -14.32
C LYS A 151 45.03 -13.00 -14.40
N LEU A 152 44.51 -14.18 -14.10
CA LEU A 152 45.25 -15.44 -14.10
C LEU A 152 45.47 -16.04 -15.50
N SER A 153 44.57 -15.79 -16.45
CA SER A 153 44.69 -16.27 -17.84
C SER A 153 45.54 -15.37 -18.76
N ARG A 154 46.20 -14.32 -18.22
CA ARG A 154 47.10 -13.45 -18.99
C ARG A 154 48.29 -14.28 -19.48
N GLY A 155 48.33 -14.59 -20.78
CA GLY A 155 49.44 -15.29 -21.43
C GLY A 155 49.18 -16.77 -21.76
N VAL A 156 48.04 -17.35 -21.38
CA VAL A 156 47.68 -18.73 -21.75
C VAL A 156 47.17 -18.78 -23.20
N ARG A 157 47.64 -19.75 -24.00
CA ARG A 157 47.15 -19.97 -25.38
C ARG A 157 45.64 -20.26 -25.36
N LYS A 158 44.85 -19.37 -25.94
CA LYS A 158 43.40 -19.53 -26.02
C LYS A 158 43.05 -20.65 -27.01
N GLY A 159 42.44 -21.72 -26.52
CA GLY A 159 41.77 -22.71 -27.37
C GLY A 159 40.54 -22.11 -28.07
N GLY A 160 39.89 -22.90 -28.94
CA GLY A 160 38.63 -22.49 -29.56
C GLY A 160 37.48 -22.32 -28.55
N TRP A 161 36.35 -21.73 -28.97
CA TRP A 161 35.16 -21.57 -28.11
C TRP A 161 34.76 -22.90 -27.44
N LYS A 162 34.72 -24.01 -28.19
CA LYS A 162 34.30 -25.32 -27.66
C LYS A 162 35.15 -25.80 -26.48
N SER A 163 36.47 -25.56 -26.50
CA SER A 163 37.34 -25.90 -25.36
C SER A 163 37.14 -24.93 -24.19
N ALA A 164 36.94 -23.64 -24.45
CA ALA A 164 36.65 -22.66 -23.40
C ALA A 164 35.33 -22.98 -22.68
N ALA A 165 34.29 -23.40 -23.42
CA ALA A 165 33.02 -23.82 -22.85
C ALA A 165 33.17 -25.09 -22.00
N LEU A 166 33.91 -26.10 -22.49
CA LEU A 166 34.11 -27.35 -21.76
C LEU A 166 34.92 -27.14 -20.46
N ALA A 167 36.00 -26.36 -20.51
CA ALA A 167 36.80 -26.02 -19.34
C ALA A 167 35.99 -25.19 -18.32
N SER A 168 35.24 -24.18 -18.78
CA SER A 168 34.37 -23.38 -17.91
C SER A 168 33.27 -24.23 -17.26
N GLY A 169 32.68 -25.16 -18.01
CA GLY A 169 31.67 -26.09 -17.50
C GLY A 169 32.21 -27.02 -16.42
N LEU A 170 33.43 -27.52 -16.58
CA LEU A 170 34.05 -28.40 -15.60
C LEU A 170 34.37 -27.66 -14.28
N HIS A 171 34.91 -26.45 -14.35
CA HIS A 171 35.10 -25.58 -13.18
C HIS A 171 33.78 -25.28 -12.47
N ALA A 172 32.76 -24.88 -13.23
CA ALA A 172 31.44 -24.55 -12.71
C ALA A 172 30.79 -25.75 -12.01
N LEU A 173 30.90 -26.95 -12.58
CA LEU A 173 30.36 -28.18 -11.99
C LEU A 173 31.05 -28.55 -10.67
N VAL A 174 32.37 -28.48 -10.62
CA VAL A 174 33.13 -28.76 -9.38
C VAL A 174 32.75 -27.80 -8.26
N LEU A 175 32.66 -26.50 -8.57
CA LEU A 175 32.29 -25.48 -7.59
C LEU A 175 30.83 -25.62 -7.15
N ALA A 176 29.90 -25.85 -8.08
CA ALA A 176 28.49 -26.05 -7.77
C ALA A 176 28.28 -27.27 -6.85
N LEU A 177 28.96 -28.39 -7.11
CA LEU A 177 28.92 -29.57 -6.24
C LEU A 177 29.54 -29.29 -4.86
N LEU A 178 30.67 -28.58 -4.80
CA LEU A 178 31.30 -28.22 -3.52
C LEU A 178 30.38 -27.40 -2.62
N PHE A 179 29.75 -26.35 -3.16
CA PHE A 179 28.84 -25.50 -2.38
C PHE A 179 27.48 -26.14 -2.12
N LEU A 180 27.02 -27.03 -3.00
CA LEU A 180 25.87 -27.89 -2.72
C LEU A 180 26.14 -28.77 -1.49
N ILE A 181 27.29 -29.44 -1.44
CA ILE A 181 27.69 -30.29 -0.30
C ILE A 181 27.74 -29.46 0.99
N ILE A 182 28.34 -28.26 0.95
CA ILE A 182 28.38 -27.36 2.12
C ILE A 182 26.94 -26.99 2.57
N SER A 183 26.06 -26.68 1.62
CA SER A 183 24.69 -26.24 1.92
C SER A 183 23.81 -27.35 2.52
N LEU A 184 24.09 -28.62 2.22
CA LEU A 184 23.36 -29.76 2.80
C LEU A 184 23.45 -29.81 4.33
N PHE A 185 24.54 -29.29 4.92
CA PHE A 185 24.70 -29.22 6.38
C PHE A 185 23.84 -28.13 7.05
N GLY A 186 23.19 -27.26 6.25
CA GLY A 186 22.37 -26.16 6.73
C GLY A 186 20.94 -26.53 7.10
N LYS A 187 20.50 -27.79 6.98
CA LYS A 187 19.12 -28.17 7.35
C LYS A 187 18.92 -28.03 8.87
N LEU A 188 17.97 -27.18 9.27
CA LEU A 188 17.47 -27.07 10.63
C LEU A 188 16.17 -27.87 10.77
N SER A 189 16.00 -28.52 11.91
CA SER A 189 14.77 -29.22 12.30
C SER A 189 14.32 -28.68 13.65
N PHE A 190 13.02 -28.45 13.75
CA PHE A 190 12.30 -27.93 14.89
C PHE A 190 11.25 -28.97 15.27
N GLU A 191 11.23 -29.36 16.54
CA GLU A 191 10.25 -30.28 17.11
C GLU A 191 9.50 -29.51 18.19
N GLY A 192 8.16 -29.50 18.12
CA GLY A 192 7.28 -28.84 19.08
C GLY A 192 6.23 -29.82 19.60
N GLY A 193 6.43 -30.37 20.80
CA GLY A 193 5.57 -31.44 21.33
C GLY A 193 5.62 -32.74 20.51
N GLU A 194 4.67 -33.65 20.73
CA GLU A 194 4.63 -34.98 20.08
C GLU A 194 4.13 -34.96 18.62
N MET A 195 3.47 -33.88 18.17
CA MET A 195 2.70 -33.86 16.91
C MET A 195 3.15 -32.80 15.89
N ILE A 196 4.09 -31.90 16.23
CA ILE A 196 4.52 -30.80 15.34
C ILE A 196 6.01 -30.94 15.01
N SER A 197 6.31 -31.14 13.73
CA SER A 197 7.68 -31.12 13.21
C SER A 197 7.79 -30.13 12.07
N ALA A 198 8.83 -29.30 12.08
CA ALA A 198 9.13 -28.37 11.00
C ALA A 198 10.62 -28.46 10.65
N SER A 199 10.95 -28.30 9.38
CA SER A 199 12.33 -28.24 8.93
C SER A 199 12.53 -27.11 7.94
N VAL A 200 13.65 -26.42 8.08
CA VAL A 200 14.03 -25.30 7.23
C VAL A 200 15.36 -25.65 6.58
N SER A 201 15.43 -25.54 5.26
CA SER A 201 16.60 -25.92 4.48
C SER A 201 16.86 -24.95 3.33
N PRO A 202 18.12 -24.83 2.85
CA PRO A 202 18.39 -24.09 1.63
C PRO A 202 17.71 -24.74 0.42
N ARG A 203 17.42 -23.94 -0.61
CA ARG A 203 17.02 -24.49 -1.92
C ARG A 203 18.22 -25.10 -2.63
N TYR A 204 18.49 -26.38 -2.38
CA TYR A 204 19.66 -27.10 -2.90
C TYR A 204 19.81 -27.02 -4.43
N ALA A 205 18.71 -27.20 -5.17
CA ALA A 205 18.73 -27.04 -6.62
C ALA A 205 19.12 -25.61 -7.03
N GLY A 206 18.62 -24.61 -6.30
CA GLY A 206 18.98 -23.22 -6.49
C GLY A 206 20.47 -22.99 -6.28
N VAL A 207 21.07 -23.50 -5.19
CA VAL A 207 22.52 -23.38 -4.90
C VAL A 207 23.35 -23.92 -6.06
N PHE A 208 22.96 -25.09 -6.58
CA PHE A 208 23.67 -25.73 -7.68
C PHE A 208 23.59 -24.88 -8.95
N PHE A 209 22.39 -24.47 -9.37
CA PHE A 209 22.20 -23.75 -10.63
C PHE A 209 22.75 -22.32 -10.61
N THR A 210 22.60 -21.58 -9.51
CA THR A 210 23.13 -20.21 -9.40
C THR A 210 24.65 -20.19 -9.57
N ILE A 211 25.35 -21.06 -8.85
CA ILE A 211 26.81 -21.15 -8.89
C ILE A 211 27.26 -21.69 -10.26
N ALA A 212 26.62 -22.75 -10.76
CA ALA A 212 26.96 -23.32 -12.05
C ALA A 212 26.83 -22.28 -13.17
N LEU A 213 25.71 -21.57 -13.24
CA LEU A 213 25.47 -20.56 -14.29
C LEU A 213 26.37 -19.34 -14.12
N ALA A 214 26.48 -18.78 -12.90
CA ALA A 214 27.28 -17.58 -12.65
C ALA A 214 28.76 -17.82 -12.98
N VAL A 215 29.34 -18.92 -12.50
CA VAL A 215 30.74 -19.28 -12.78
C VAL A 215 30.93 -19.60 -14.25
N PHE A 216 30.05 -20.42 -14.84
CA PHE A 216 30.16 -20.80 -16.25
C PHE A 216 30.16 -19.58 -17.16
N PHE A 217 29.16 -18.69 -17.06
CA PHE A 217 29.04 -17.55 -17.96
C PHE A 217 30.17 -16.53 -17.76
N SER A 218 30.51 -16.19 -16.52
CA SER A 218 31.57 -15.20 -16.24
C SER A 218 32.96 -15.70 -16.68
N GLN A 219 33.27 -16.98 -16.45
CA GLN A 219 34.52 -17.59 -16.91
C GLN A 219 34.55 -17.79 -18.43
N PHE A 220 33.43 -18.23 -19.02
CA PHE A 220 33.30 -18.40 -20.46
C PHE A 220 33.50 -17.05 -21.18
N LEU A 221 32.88 -15.97 -20.70
CA LEU A 221 33.06 -14.62 -21.26
C LEU A 221 34.50 -14.09 -21.10
N ALA A 222 35.21 -14.49 -20.04
CA ALA A 222 36.60 -14.09 -19.82
C ALA A 222 37.59 -14.85 -20.74
N THR A 223 37.30 -16.12 -21.02
CA THR A 223 38.22 -17.04 -21.74
C THR A 223 37.92 -17.16 -23.23
N ALA A 224 36.66 -16.98 -23.65
CA ALA A 224 36.26 -17.12 -25.03
C ALA A 224 37.11 -16.22 -25.95
N PRO A 225 37.59 -16.74 -27.09
CA PRO A 225 38.32 -15.93 -28.05
C PRO A 225 37.41 -14.81 -28.55
N GLN A 226 37.82 -13.56 -28.33
CA GLN A 226 37.20 -12.41 -28.99
C GLN A 226 37.48 -12.57 -30.48
N ARG A 227 36.51 -13.04 -31.26
CA ARG A 227 36.65 -13.10 -32.72
C ARG A 227 36.98 -11.68 -33.20
N ALA A 228 38.21 -11.49 -33.64
CA ALA A 228 38.56 -10.38 -34.49
C ALA A 228 37.66 -10.49 -35.75
N ASN A 229 36.90 -9.44 -36.03
CA ASN A 229 36.12 -9.21 -37.24
C ASN A 229 34.75 -9.86 -37.49
N THR A 230 34.09 -10.50 -36.53
CA THR A 230 32.61 -10.66 -36.60
C THR A 230 32.00 -10.65 -35.19
N GLY A 231 32.02 -9.51 -34.53
CA GLY A 231 31.12 -9.30 -33.41
C GLY A 231 29.70 -9.35 -33.96
N SER A 232 28.96 -10.43 -33.71
CA SER A 232 27.55 -10.45 -34.10
C SER A 232 26.90 -9.21 -33.48
N ALA A 233 26.09 -8.51 -34.27
CA ALA A 233 25.23 -7.41 -33.84
C ALA A 233 24.68 -7.65 -32.42
N TRP A 234 24.17 -8.87 -32.21
CA TRP A 234 23.65 -9.35 -30.94
C TRP A 234 24.62 -9.28 -29.75
N LEU A 235 25.88 -9.70 -29.90
CA LEU A 235 26.86 -9.71 -28.80
C LEU A 235 27.23 -8.30 -28.32
N ASN A 236 27.19 -7.31 -29.21
CA ASN A 236 27.38 -5.91 -28.84
C ASN A 236 26.15 -5.37 -28.11
N GLY A 237 24.95 -5.64 -28.63
CA GLY A 237 23.68 -5.29 -27.97
C GLY A 237 23.59 -5.85 -26.53
N VAL A 238 23.97 -7.11 -26.32
CA VAL A 238 24.00 -7.73 -24.98
C VAL A 238 24.97 -7.01 -24.04
N ARG A 239 26.17 -6.63 -24.50
CA ARG A 239 27.13 -5.91 -23.65
C ARG A 239 26.64 -4.52 -23.26
N GLU A 240 25.98 -3.84 -24.18
CA GLU A 240 25.41 -2.52 -23.92
C GLU A 240 24.19 -2.61 -23.00
N ALA A 241 23.33 -3.63 -23.18
CA ALA A 241 22.21 -3.91 -22.28
C ALA A 241 22.67 -4.23 -20.86
N VAL A 242 23.72 -5.05 -20.69
CA VAL A 242 24.33 -5.32 -19.37
C VAL A 242 24.89 -4.04 -18.75
N LEU A 243 25.55 -3.19 -19.53
CA LEU A 243 26.04 -1.90 -19.03
C LEU A 243 24.90 -1.01 -18.54
N LEU A 244 23.81 -0.91 -19.31
CA LEU A 244 22.62 -0.14 -18.96
C LEU A 244 21.99 -0.71 -17.68
N ALA A 245 21.70 -2.00 -17.64
CA ALA A 245 21.12 -2.66 -16.47
C ALA A 245 21.96 -2.45 -15.21
N VAL A 246 23.27 -2.71 -15.24
CA VAL A 246 24.15 -2.47 -14.07
C VAL A 246 24.15 -1.00 -13.66
N SER A 247 24.15 -0.06 -14.61
CA SER A 247 24.08 1.37 -14.29
C SER A 247 22.76 1.73 -13.62
N THR A 248 21.63 1.21 -14.13
CA THR A 248 20.30 1.35 -13.53
C THR A 248 20.31 0.80 -12.10
N LEU A 249 20.72 -0.46 -11.92
CA LEU A 249 20.74 -1.10 -10.61
C LEU A 249 21.56 -0.31 -9.59
N VAL A 250 22.77 0.13 -9.95
CA VAL A 250 23.63 0.88 -9.03
C VAL A 250 23.04 2.25 -8.67
N ALA A 251 22.58 3.02 -9.66
CA ALA A 251 22.04 4.36 -9.43
C ALA A 251 20.79 4.33 -8.56
N PHE A 252 19.87 3.42 -8.86
CA PHE A 252 18.60 3.33 -8.13
C PHE A 252 18.72 2.58 -6.81
N ALA A 253 19.65 1.62 -6.67
CA ALA A 253 19.95 1.01 -5.37
C ALA A 253 20.49 2.05 -4.38
N LEU A 254 21.33 2.99 -4.84
CA LEU A 254 21.86 4.05 -3.99
C LEU A 254 20.74 4.94 -3.45
N VAL A 255 19.79 5.35 -4.31
CA VAL A 255 18.62 6.12 -3.85
C VAL A 255 17.76 5.31 -2.90
N GLY A 256 17.43 4.06 -3.25
CA GLY A 256 16.60 3.20 -2.40
C GLY A 256 17.21 2.96 -1.01
N VAL A 257 18.53 2.77 -0.92
CA VAL A 257 19.23 2.64 0.37
C VAL A 257 19.19 3.93 1.16
N ILE A 258 19.47 5.08 0.53
CA ILE A 258 19.41 6.37 1.22
C ILE A 258 18.01 6.60 1.78
N THR A 259 16.96 6.35 0.99
CA THR A 259 15.57 6.48 1.44
C THR A 259 15.26 5.52 2.59
N ALA A 260 15.65 4.24 2.49
CA ALA A 260 15.41 3.25 3.54
C ALA A 260 16.15 3.60 4.86
N VAL A 261 17.31 4.23 4.79
CA VAL A 261 18.06 4.68 5.98
C VAL A 261 17.44 5.94 6.58
N ILE A 262 16.97 6.88 5.76
CA ILE A 262 16.33 8.13 6.23
C ILE A 262 14.95 7.84 6.86
N GLN A 263 14.18 6.93 6.28
CA GLN A 263 12.83 6.57 6.74
C GLN A 263 12.83 5.48 7.82
N ARG A 264 14.00 5.11 8.34
CA ARG A 264 14.09 4.08 9.37
C ARG A 264 13.40 4.57 10.65
N PRO A 265 12.49 3.78 11.23
CA PRO A 265 11.92 4.08 12.55
C PRO A 265 13.00 4.27 13.62
N ASP A 266 12.75 5.14 14.60
CA ASP A 266 13.71 5.48 15.66
C ASP A 266 13.97 4.31 16.62
N ASP A 267 12.97 3.45 16.82
CA ASP A 267 12.98 2.23 17.62
C ASP A 267 13.70 1.06 16.92
N MET A 268 13.86 1.10 15.59
CA MET A 268 14.51 0.01 14.86
C MET A 268 16.05 -0.01 15.08
N PRO A 269 16.67 -1.15 15.40
CA PRO A 269 18.12 -1.26 15.55
C PRO A 269 18.91 -0.93 14.27
N TRP A 270 20.09 -0.31 14.40
CA TRP A 270 21.01 -0.05 13.27
C TRP A 270 21.49 -1.31 12.55
N SER A 271 21.48 -2.45 13.23
CA SER A 271 21.78 -3.76 12.64
C SER A 271 20.84 -4.12 11.49
N MET A 272 19.58 -3.64 11.51
CA MET A 272 18.59 -3.89 10.45
C MET A 272 18.99 -3.29 9.10
N SER A 273 19.74 -2.20 9.10
CA SER A 273 20.26 -1.60 7.85
C SER A 273 21.23 -2.51 7.10
N LEU A 274 21.82 -3.53 7.76
CA LEU A 274 22.70 -4.49 7.10
C LEU A 274 21.95 -5.37 6.08
N ILE A 275 20.64 -5.59 6.25
CA ILE A 275 19.80 -6.35 5.30
C ILE A 275 19.73 -5.67 3.92
N LEU A 276 19.96 -4.35 3.86
CA LEU A 276 19.95 -3.61 2.59
C LEU A 276 21.10 -4.03 1.67
N LEU A 277 22.25 -4.45 2.21
CA LEU A 277 23.43 -4.84 1.44
C LEU A 277 23.20 -6.05 0.53
N PRO A 278 22.68 -7.20 1.02
CA PRO A 278 22.28 -8.26 0.12
C PRO A 278 21.17 -7.77 -0.81
N LEU A 279 20.21 -6.95 -0.36
CA LEU A 279 19.09 -6.56 -1.22
C LEU A 279 19.40 -5.49 -2.29
N LEU A 280 20.62 -4.93 -2.37
CA LEU A 280 20.97 -3.83 -3.28
C LEU A 280 20.50 -4.05 -4.73
N GLY A 281 20.76 -5.21 -5.31
CA GLY A 281 20.35 -5.50 -6.69
C GLY A 281 18.83 -5.59 -6.86
N THR A 282 18.10 -6.07 -5.86
CA THR A 282 16.62 -6.12 -5.87
C THR A 282 16.05 -4.71 -5.71
N ILE A 283 16.55 -3.95 -4.72
CA ILE A 283 16.18 -2.54 -4.50
C ILE A 283 16.43 -1.73 -5.78
N GLY A 284 17.61 -1.87 -6.39
CA GLY A 284 17.94 -1.19 -7.64
C GLY A 284 17.05 -1.59 -8.82
N SER A 285 16.57 -2.83 -8.84
CA SER A 285 15.63 -3.30 -9.86
C SER A 285 14.24 -2.71 -9.65
N TYR A 286 13.78 -2.66 -8.41
CA TYR A 286 12.45 -2.16 -8.04
C TYR A 286 12.35 -0.65 -8.24
N VAL A 287 13.28 0.10 -7.64
CA VAL A 287 13.35 1.55 -7.78
C VAL A 287 13.68 1.93 -9.24
N GLY A 288 14.47 1.12 -9.94
CA GLY A 288 14.72 1.28 -11.37
C GLY A 288 13.47 1.09 -12.23
N ALA A 289 12.66 0.06 -11.96
CA ALA A 289 11.38 -0.15 -12.66
C ALA A 289 10.46 1.06 -12.47
N LEU A 290 10.33 1.56 -11.24
CA LEU A 290 9.55 2.75 -10.91
C LEU A 290 10.09 4.00 -11.63
N GLY A 291 11.40 4.22 -11.60
CA GLY A 291 12.06 5.34 -12.29
C GLY A 291 11.84 5.35 -13.81
N PHE A 292 11.66 4.19 -14.43
CA PHE A 292 11.30 4.06 -15.84
C PHE A 292 9.78 4.00 -16.06
N LEU A 293 8.95 4.54 -15.15
CA LEU A 293 7.48 4.57 -15.24
C LEU A 293 6.80 3.19 -15.19
N GLY A 294 7.52 2.18 -14.72
CA GLY A 294 6.96 0.89 -14.35
C GLY A 294 6.23 0.93 -13.01
N ALA A 295 5.87 -0.26 -12.54
CA ALA A 295 5.21 -0.49 -11.27
C ALA A 295 5.66 -1.82 -10.65
N LEU A 296 5.39 -1.95 -9.36
CA LEU A 296 5.50 -3.19 -8.62
C LEU A 296 4.09 -3.64 -8.25
N ALA A 297 3.81 -4.94 -8.33
CA ALA A 297 2.48 -5.44 -7.97
C ALA A 297 2.57 -6.75 -7.22
N PRO A 298 1.64 -6.99 -6.27
CA PRO A 298 1.38 -8.32 -5.79
C PRO A 298 0.71 -9.14 -6.91
N ASN A 299 1.03 -10.42 -6.96
CA ASN A 299 0.42 -11.43 -7.80
C ASN A 299 0.06 -12.62 -6.92
N VAL A 300 -1.23 -12.89 -6.85
CA VAL A 300 -1.88 -13.73 -5.85
C VAL A 300 -2.60 -14.85 -6.59
N SER A 301 -2.39 -16.09 -6.18
CA SER A 301 -3.00 -17.27 -6.82
C SER A 301 -3.33 -18.37 -5.82
N GLY A 302 -4.46 -19.05 -6.02
CA GLY A 302 -4.91 -20.15 -5.15
C GLY A 302 -5.35 -19.67 -3.77
N MET A 303 -5.02 -20.42 -2.72
CA MET A 303 -5.32 -20.15 -1.29
C MET A 303 -4.57 -18.94 -0.70
N ALA A 304 -4.20 -17.97 -1.51
CA ALA A 304 -3.30 -16.90 -1.10
C ALA A 304 -3.96 -15.82 -0.21
N SER A 305 -5.28 -15.83 0.00
CA SER A 305 -5.93 -15.05 1.07
C SER A 305 -5.51 -15.52 2.46
N PHE A 306 -5.39 -16.84 2.66
CA PHE A 306 -4.86 -17.41 3.91
C PHE A 306 -3.39 -17.06 4.13
N ILE A 307 -2.60 -16.94 3.06
CA ILE A 307 -1.22 -16.45 3.12
C ILE A 307 -1.17 -14.93 3.35
N GLY A 308 -2.14 -14.21 2.76
CA GLY A 308 -2.28 -12.75 2.82
C GLY A 308 -2.49 -12.22 4.23
N ASP A 309 -3.32 -12.88 5.04
CA ASP A 309 -3.54 -12.51 6.46
C ASP A 309 -2.25 -12.49 7.29
N TYR A 310 -1.29 -13.35 6.97
CA TYR A 310 0.03 -13.38 7.63
C TYR A 310 1.09 -12.53 6.92
N ALA A 311 0.84 -12.11 5.67
CA ALA A 311 1.82 -11.43 4.82
C ALA A 311 1.51 -9.94 4.58
N GLY A 312 0.30 -9.47 4.94
CA GLY A 312 -0.17 -8.09 4.75
C GLY A 312 0.73 -7.05 5.42
N GLU A 313 1.41 -7.40 6.52
CA GLU A 313 2.40 -6.53 7.17
C GLU A 313 3.70 -6.37 6.35
N PHE A 314 4.03 -7.30 5.45
CA PHE A 314 5.32 -7.34 4.74
C PHE A 314 5.22 -7.05 3.23
N MET A 315 4.05 -7.21 2.62
CA MET A 315 3.85 -6.98 1.19
C MET A 315 2.63 -6.09 0.92
N PRO A 316 2.76 -5.04 0.08
CA PRO A 316 1.64 -4.16 -0.27
C PRO A 316 0.51 -4.93 -0.96
N GLU A 317 -0.74 -4.60 -0.62
CA GLU A 317 -1.94 -5.17 -1.25
C GLU A 317 -2.27 -4.55 -2.60
N SER A 318 -1.74 -3.35 -2.87
CA SER A 318 -2.00 -2.59 -4.09
C SER A 318 -0.77 -2.48 -5.01
N VAL A 319 -1.02 -2.05 -6.25
CA VAL A 319 0.03 -1.80 -7.23
C VAL A 319 0.79 -0.53 -6.84
N LEU A 320 2.08 -0.66 -6.54
CA LEU A 320 2.95 0.48 -6.27
C LEU A 320 3.47 1.09 -7.56
N ARG A 321 3.12 2.36 -7.80
CA ARG A 321 3.65 3.19 -8.88
C ARG A 321 4.57 4.26 -8.32
N ILE A 322 5.29 4.94 -9.21
CA ILE A 322 6.24 6.00 -8.86
C ILE A 322 5.59 7.16 -8.07
N TRP A 323 4.31 7.44 -8.31
CA TRP A 323 3.56 8.54 -7.69
C TRP A 323 3.06 8.20 -6.29
N ASP A 324 2.88 6.91 -5.99
CA ASP A 324 2.37 6.42 -4.71
C ASP A 324 3.47 6.47 -3.62
N ILE A 325 4.72 6.74 -4.01
CA ILE A 325 5.88 6.68 -3.14
C ILE A 325 6.15 8.02 -2.47
N ALA A 326 6.24 7.97 -1.13
CA ALA A 326 6.65 9.09 -0.28
C ALA A 326 5.85 10.36 -0.59
N GLU A 327 4.52 10.25 -0.66
CA GLU A 327 3.61 11.37 -0.96
C GLU A 327 3.96 12.03 -2.31
N GLY A 328 4.22 11.24 -3.34
CA GLY A 328 4.60 11.70 -4.69
C GLY A 328 6.03 12.21 -4.84
N LYS A 329 6.85 12.21 -3.79
CA LYS A 329 8.30 12.51 -3.90
C LYS A 329 9.02 11.51 -4.80
N GLY A 330 8.45 10.33 -5.04
CA GLY A 330 8.95 9.36 -6.03
C GLY A 330 9.10 9.92 -7.44
N ALA A 331 8.37 10.98 -7.80
CA ALA A 331 8.52 11.71 -9.06
C ALA A 331 9.97 12.15 -9.38
N TRP A 332 10.79 12.45 -8.37
CA TRP A 332 12.20 12.81 -8.56
C TRP A 332 13.05 11.69 -9.18
N LEU A 333 12.60 10.44 -9.09
CA LEU A 333 13.24 9.33 -9.78
C LEU A 333 13.25 9.52 -11.30
N LEU A 334 12.27 10.25 -11.89
CA LEU A 334 12.27 10.58 -13.32
C LEU A 334 13.47 11.45 -13.72
N VAL A 335 13.85 12.40 -12.87
CA VAL A 335 15.03 13.25 -13.11
C VAL A 335 16.30 12.38 -13.11
N LEU A 336 16.41 11.48 -12.14
CA LEU A 336 17.52 10.52 -12.09
C LEU A 336 17.54 9.60 -13.33
N THR A 337 16.39 9.12 -13.77
CA THR A 337 16.25 8.33 -15.01
C THR A 337 16.78 9.08 -16.22
N VAL A 338 16.39 10.35 -16.38
CA VAL A 338 16.87 11.18 -17.50
C VAL A 338 18.38 11.34 -17.44
N VAL A 339 18.95 11.68 -16.28
CA VAL A 339 20.41 11.81 -16.10
C VAL A 339 21.12 10.49 -16.43
N LEU A 340 20.61 9.36 -15.94
CA LEU A 340 21.16 8.03 -16.21
C LEU A 340 21.14 7.71 -17.71
N VAL A 341 20.00 7.91 -18.38
CA VAL A 341 19.82 7.66 -19.82
C VAL A 341 20.84 8.47 -20.62
N LEU A 342 21.06 9.74 -20.28
CA LEU A 342 22.04 10.60 -20.95
C LEU A 342 23.48 10.10 -20.75
N LEU A 343 23.87 9.79 -19.51
CA LEU A 343 25.21 9.31 -19.20
C LEU A 343 25.51 7.97 -19.90
N VAL A 344 24.56 7.04 -19.87
CA VAL A 344 24.71 5.73 -20.53
C VAL A 344 24.72 5.89 -22.05
N ALA A 345 23.86 6.72 -22.63
CA ALA A 345 23.84 6.97 -24.08
C ALA A 345 25.18 7.55 -24.57
N ILE A 346 25.77 8.51 -23.87
CA ILE A 346 27.10 9.04 -24.19
C ILE A 346 28.14 7.92 -24.13
N ARG A 347 28.14 7.11 -23.07
CA ARG A 347 29.12 6.03 -22.87
C ARG A 347 28.99 4.91 -23.90
N VAL A 348 27.77 4.53 -24.26
CA VAL A 348 27.47 3.54 -25.31
C VAL A 348 27.87 4.09 -26.69
N GLY A 349 27.49 5.32 -27.01
CA GLY A 349 27.77 5.94 -28.31
C GLY A 349 29.26 6.09 -28.62
N VAL A 350 30.06 6.47 -27.61
CA VAL A 350 31.53 6.53 -27.76
C VAL A 350 32.14 5.14 -28.03
N ARG A 351 31.52 4.06 -27.53
CA ARG A 351 32.01 2.69 -27.71
C ARG A 351 31.58 2.03 -29.04
N ARG A 352 30.46 2.45 -29.63
CA ARG A 352 29.96 1.93 -30.93
C ARG A 352 30.86 2.26 -32.13
N GLY A 353 31.74 3.25 -31.98
CA GLY A 353 32.56 3.77 -33.06
C GLY A 353 31.74 4.64 -34.02
N ARG A 354 32.37 5.67 -34.58
CA ARG A 354 31.71 6.66 -35.43
C ARG A 354 31.43 6.10 -36.83
N LEU A 355 30.17 6.14 -37.25
CA LEU A 355 29.76 5.78 -38.61
C LEU A 355 30.10 6.92 -39.59
N ALA A 356 30.51 6.56 -40.81
CA ALA A 356 30.77 7.52 -41.89
C ALA A 356 29.49 8.02 -42.57
N SER A 357 28.39 7.24 -42.51
CA SER A 357 27.10 7.54 -43.10
C SER A 357 25.97 7.49 -42.06
N GLY A 358 25.48 8.67 -41.66
CA GLY A 358 24.16 8.87 -41.02
C GLY A 358 23.70 7.90 -39.92
N PHE A 359 22.39 7.92 -39.67
CA PHE A 359 21.71 7.07 -38.70
C PHE A 359 21.55 5.64 -39.25
N ASN A 360 21.98 4.63 -38.49
CA ASN A 360 21.87 3.22 -38.90
C ASN A 360 20.86 2.45 -38.03
N VAL A 361 19.67 2.22 -38.58
CA VAL A 361 18.56 1.48 -37.95
C VAL A 361 18.99 0.08 -37.50
N GLN A 362 19.91 -0.57 -38.22
CA GLN A 362 20.38 -1.93 -37.95
C GLN A 362 21.12 -2.06 -36.61
N ARG A 363 21.66 -0.96 -36.07
CA ARG A 363 22.28 -0.92 -34.72
C ARG A 363 21.31 -0.50 -33.62
N ALA A 364 20.30 0.29 -33.96
CA ALA A 364 19.40 0.89 -32.99
C ALA A 364 18.54 -0.14 -32.22
N TRP A 365 18.10 -1.23 -32.87
CA TRP A 365 17.21 -2.23 -32.27
C TRP A 365 17.90 -3.26 -31.35
N GLN A 366 19.22 -3.42 -31.46
CA GLN A 366 19.96 -4.50 -30.77
C GLN A 366 19.93 -4.32 -29.25
N LEU A 367 20.10 -3.08 -28.79
CA LEU A 367 20.11 -2.72 -27.38
C LEU A 367 18.74 -2.90 -26.70
N PRO A 368 17.61 -2.39 -27.24
CA PRO A 368 16.30 -2.60 -26.64
C PRO A 368 15.86 -4.08 -26.67
N ALA A 369 16.15 -4.83 -27.74
CA ALA A 369 15.84 -6.26 -27.78
C ALA A 369 16.63 -7.06 -26.74
N ALA A 370 17.93 -6.79 -26.59
CA ALA A 370 18.76 -7.43 -25.56
C ALA A 370 18.36 -6.99 -24.14
N ALA A 371 17.98 -5.72 -23.96
CA ALA A 371 17.52 -5.20 -22.68
C ALA A 371 16.18 -5.82 -22.26
N LEU A 372 15.24 -6.04 -23.19
CA LEU A 372 13.97 -6.70 -22.91
C LEU A 372 14.20 -8.10 -22.34
N VAL A 373 15.01 -8.93 -23.03
CA VAL A 373 15.33 -10.28 -22.56
C VAL A 373 16.04 -10.25 -21.21
N LEU A 374 17.00 -9.34 -21.04
CA LEU A 374 17.74 -9.19 -19.79
C LEU A 374 16.83 -8.81 -18.62
N TRP A 375 15.91 -7.86 -18.83
CA TRP A 375 14.98 -7.41 -17.79
C TRP A 375 13.87 -8.43 -17.50
N MET A 376 13.45 -9.25 -18.46
CA MET A 376 12.58 -10.41 -18.18
C MET A 376 13.25 -11.41 -17.23
N VAL A 377 14.55 -11.67 -17.42
CA VAL A 377 15.30 -12.56 -16.53
C VAL A 377 15.51 -11.92 -15.17
N LEU A 378 15.86 -10.63 -15.12
CA LEU A 378 16.02 -9.90 -13.87
C LEU A 378 14.71 -9.83 -13.08
N SER A 379 13.58 -9.51 -13.73
CA SER A 379 12.28 -9.43 -13.05
C SER A 379 11.90 -10.76 -12.41
N TRP A 380 12.21 -11.89 -13.07
CA TRP A 380 12.02 -13.22 -12.51
C TRP A 380 12.94 -13.49 -11.32
N LEU A 381 14.21 -13.07 -11.39
CA LEU A 381 15.18 -13.25 -10.30
C LEU A 381 14.91 -12.36 -9.08
N THR A 382 14.32 -11.18 -9.30
CA THR A 382 14.06 -10.21 -8.23
C THR A 382 12.72 -10.39 -7.57
N ASN A 383 11.84 -11.23 -8.13
CA ASN A 383 10.52 -11.47 -7.59
C ASN A 383 10.62 -12.14 -6.21
N ILE A 384 9.96 -11.54 -5.23
CA ILE A 384 9.81 -12.09 -3.89
C ILE A 384 8.54 -12.93 -3.92
N SER A 385 8.66 -14.26 -3.78
CA SER A 385 7.48 -15.12 -3.79
C SER A 385 7.43 -16.06 -2.59
N LEU A 386 6.25 -16.13 -2.00
CA LEU A 386 5.86 -17.07 -0.98
C LEU A 386 4.87 -18.05 -1.63
N GLY A 387 5.23 -19.32 -1.74
CA GLY A 387 4.33 -20.30 -2.35
C GLY A 387 4.48 -21.66 -1.71
N GLY A 388 3.39 -22.39 -1.59
CA GLY A 388 3.38 -23.68 -0.93
C GLY A 388 2.23 -24.56 -1.37
N ASN A 389 2.42 -25.85 -1.12
CA ASN A 389 1.37 -26.84 -1.20
C ASN A 389 1.00 -27.24 0.22
N LEU A 390 -0.27 -27.07 0.56
CA LEU A 390 -0.86 -27.49 1.82
C LEU A 390 -1.85 -28.60 1.52
N SER A 391 -1.77 -29.69 2.26
CA SER A 391 -2.73 -30.78 2.23
C SER A 391 -3.41 -30.86 3.59
N ALA A 392 -4.74 -30.89 3.58
CA ALA A 392 -5.55 -31.17 4.76
C ALA A 392 -6.29 -32.48 4.52
N TYR A 393 -6.44 -33.29 5.57
CA TYR A 393 -6.96 -34.66 5.50
C TYR A 393 -8.32 -34.77 4.78
N GLU A 394 -9.14 -33.70 4.84
CA GLU A 394 -10.47 -33.65 4.20
C GLU A 394 -10.58 -32.74 2.97
N MET A 395 -9.61 -31.84 2.68
CA MET A 395 -9.72 -30.85 1.60
C MET A 395 -8.80 -31.09 0.39
N GLY A 396 -7.97 -32.14 0.40
CA GLY A 396 -7.05 -32.46 -0.70
C GLY A 396 -5.83 -31.53 -0.78
N GLU A 397 -5.03 -31.66 -1.85
CA GLU A 397 -3.87 -30.79 -2.10
C GLU A 397 -4.31 -29.42 -2.62
N MET A 398 -4.02 -28.38 -1.84
CA MET A 398 -4.24 -26.99 -2.21
C MET A 398 -2.89 -26.32 -2.43
N SER A 399 -2.74 -25.66 -3.57
CA SER A 399 -1.55 -24.83 -3.86
C SER A 399 -1.93 -23.36 -3.79
N GLY A 400 -1.06 -22.56 -3.18
CA GLY A 400 -1.20 -21.12 -3.12
C GLY A 400 0.16 -20.48 -3.36
N SER A 401 0.19 -19.43 -4.17
CA SER A 401 1.39 -18.60 -4.29
C SER A 401 1.04 -17.13 -4.32
N MET A 402 1.76 -16.38 -3.50
CA MET A 402 1.78 -14.94 -3.46
C MET A 402 3.18 -14.49 -3.88
N SER A 403 3.25 -13.52 -4.78
CA SER A 403 4.52 -12.99 -5.25
C SER A 403 4.43 -11.48 -5.41
N PHE A 404 5.52 -10.78 -5.15
CA PHE A 404 5.61 -9.33 -5.29
C PHE A 404 6.87 -9.01 -6.06
N GLY A 405 6.70 -8.19 -7.10
CA GLY A 405 7.84 -7.76 -7.89
C GLY A 405 7.46 -6.88 -9.06
N ILE A 406 8.41 -6.77 -9.98
CA ILE A 406 8.30 -5.94 -11.18
C ILE A 406 7.17 -6.48 -12.08
N THR A 407 6.22 -5.63 -12.43
CA THR A 407 5.14 -6.00 -13.36
C THR A 407 5.69 -6.30 -14.76
N TRP A 408 5.00 -7.16 -15.50
CA TRP A 408 5.44 -7.56 -16.85
C TRP A 408 5.59 -6.36 -17.81
N TYR A 409 4.74 -5.35 -17.69
CA TYR A 409 4.80 -4.14 -18.53
C TYR A 409 5.96 -3.21 -18.15
N SER A 410 6.46 -3.26 -16.91
CA SER A 410 7.65 -2.50 -16.51
C SER A 410 8.90 -2.92 -17.28
N VAL A 411 8.98 -4.21 -17.65
CA VAL A 411 10.05 -4.73 -18.51
C VAL A 411 10.03 -4.07 -19.89
N ILE A 412 8.83 -3.77 -20.41
CA ILE A 412 8.66 -3.07 -21.69
C ILE A 412 9.13 -1.62 -21.55
N PHE A 413 8.76 -0.92 -20.47
CA PHE A 413 9.22 0.46 -20.26
C PHE A 413 10.74 0.55 -20.10
N LEU A 414 11.36 -0.39 -19.40
CA LEU A 414 12.82 -0.49 -19.30
C LEU A 414 13.48 -0.73 -20.67
N ALA A 415 12.86 -1.56 -21.52
CA ALA A 415 13.30 -1.77 -22.90
C ALA A 415 13.07 -0.53 -23.80
N LEU A 416 12.01 0.24 -23.59
CA LEU A 416 11.78 1.52 -24.27
C LEU A 416 12.81 2.56 -23.85
N GLY A 417 13.13 2.65 -22.55
CA GLY A 417 14.24 3.45 -22.05
C GLY A 417 15.56 3.08 -22.71
N ALA A 418 15.79 1.77 -22.91
CA ALA A 418 16.92 1.26 -23.68
C ALA A 418 16.84 1.72 -25.16
N ALA A 419 15.67 1.70 -25.80
CA ALA A 419 15.51 2.24 -27.15
C ALA A 419 15.92 3.73 -27.23
N VAL A 420 15.49 4.54 -26.25
CA VAL A 420 15.89 5.96 -26.12
C VAL A 420 17.40 6.10 -25.98
N VAL A 421 18.03 5.32 -25.09
CA VAL A 421 19.50 5.26 -24.95
C VAL A 421 20.17 4.94 -26.29
N SER A 422 19.64 3.96 -27.02
CA SER A 422 20.18 3.52 -28.30
C SER A 422 20.11 4.61 -29.37
N LEU A 423 19.01 5.36 -29.43
CA LEU A 423 18.83 6.49 -30.35
C LEU A 423 19.75 7.67 -29.98
N LEU A 424 19.78 8.02 -28.70
CA LEU A 424 20.62 9.11 -28.19
C LEU A 424 22.12 8.81 -28.33
N ALA A 425 22.52 7.55 -28.24
CA ALA A 425 23.91 7.13 -28.40
C ALA A 425 24.49 7.46 -29.79
N GLU A 426 23.65 7.56 -30.82
CA GLU A 426 24.12 7.92 -32.18
C GLU A 426 24.39 9.43 -32.33
N VAL A 427 23.79 10.26 -31.47
CA VAL A 427 23.79 11.73 -31.62
C VAL A 427 24.59 12.43 -30.52
N LEU A 428 24.43 12.02 -29.26
CA LEU A 428 24.97 12.72 -28.09
C LEU A 428 26.51 12.80 -28.05
N PRO A 429 27.30 11.75 -28.36
CA PRO A 429 28.76 11.84 -28.28
C PRO A 429 29.34 12.99 -29.11
N LEU A 430 28.79 13.23 -30.31
CA LEU A 430 29.22 14.31 -31.19
C LEU A 430 28.80 15.68 -30.66
N GLN A 431 27.61 15.78 -30.09
CA GLN A 431 27.16 17.02 -29.48
C GLN A 431 28.03 17.38 -28.27
N VAL A 432 28.24 16.45 -27.34
CA VAL A 432 29.05 16.66 -26.14
C VAL A 432 30.48 17.01 -26.51
N TYR A 433 31.10 16.33 -27.49
CA TYR A 433 32.45 16.65 -27.96
C TYR A 433 32.58 18.11 -28.45
N ARG A 434 31.58 18.61 -29.20
CA ARG A 434 31.62 19.97 -29.78
C ARG A 434 31.59 21.08 -28.73
N TYR A 435 30.97 20.83 -27.57
CA TYR A 435 30.82 21.81 -26.50
C TYR A 435 31.86 21.62 -25.40
N SER A 436 32.04 20.38 -24.93
CA SER A 436 32.93 20.03 -23.83
C SER A 436 33.62 18.68 -24.09
N PRO A 437 34.79 18.69 -24.75
CA PRO A 437 35.57 17.47 -24.97
C PRO A 437 36.07 16.85 -23.65
N SER A 438 36.26 17.66 -22.61
CA SER A 438 36.61 17.19 -21.26
C SER A 438 35.46 16.43 -20.61
N LEU A 439 34.21 16.86 -20.78
CA LEU A 439 33.02 16.15 -20.28
C LEU A 439 32.83 14.81 -20.99
N LEU A 440 33.05 14.74 -22.31
CA LEU A 440 33.02 13.47 -23.04
C LEU A 440 34.07 12.49 -22.49
N ALA A 441 35.29 12.97 -22.25
CA ALA A 441 36.37 12.17 -21.69
C ALA A 441 36.09 11.73 -20.23
N LEU A 442 35.38 12.55 -19.45
CA LEU A 442 34.96 12.22 -18.09
C LEU A 442 33.92 11.09 -18.08
N ILE A 443 32.88 11.19 -18.92
CA ILE A 443 31.75 10.24 -18.93
C ILE A 443 32.12 8.91 -19.60
N ALA A 444 32.74 8.98 -20.78
CA ALA A 444 33.04 7.79 -21.59
C ALA A 444 34.43 7.18 -21.30
N GLY A 445 35.30 7.92 -20.61
CA GLY A 445 36.69 7.57 -20.34
C GLY A 445 37.66 8.16 -21.37
N LYS A 446 38.80 8.67 -20.90
CA LYS A 446 39.81 9.39 -21.72
C LYS A 446 40.24 8.61 -22.96
N ASP A 447 40.60 7.34 -22.82
CA ASP A 447 41.08 6.53 -23.94
C ASP A 447 39.98 6.20 -24.95
N ALA A 448 38.74 5.96 -24.48
CA ALA A 448 37.62 5.66 -25.35
C ALA A 448 37.20 6.90 -26.15
N ALA A 449 37.14 8.06 -25.50
CA ALA A 449 36.88 9.34 -26.13
C ALA A 449 37.98 9.68 -27.16
N ALA A 450 39.26 9.52 -26.82
CA ALA A 450 40.37 9.78 -27.73
C ALA A 450 40.30 8.92 -29.00
N ARG A 451 40.01 7.61 -28.86
CA ARG A 451 39.83 6.70 -30.00
C ARG A 451 38.62 7.06 -30.87
N TRP A 452 37.52 7.43 -30.24
CA TRP A 452 36.31 7.82 -30.94
C TRP A 452 36.51 9.11 -31.76
N VAL A 453 37.20 10.10 -31.17
CA VAL A 453 37.58 11.36 -31.83
C VAL A 453 38.54 11.12 -33.00
N SER A 454 39.55 10.26 -32.81
CA SER A 454 40.52 9.93 -33.85
C SER A 454 39.94 9.05 -34.97
N GLY A 455 38.74 8.48 -34.77
CA GLY A 455 38.14 7.53 -35.72
C GLY A 455 38.85 6.18 -35.78
N GLN A 456 39.72 5.89 -34.81
CA GLN A 456 40.45 4.63 -34.75
C GLN A 456 39.54 3.49 -34.29
N PRO A 457 39.52 2.34 -35.00
CA PRO A 457 38.88 1.14 -34.48
C PRO A 457 39.55 0.68 -33.18
N ALA A 458 38.80 -0.02 -32.33
CA ALA A 458 39.28 -0.51 -31.03
C ALA A 458 40.59 -1.32 -31.18
N PRO A 459 41.53 -1.25 -30.22
CA PRO A 459 42.87 -1.81 -30.38
C PRO A 459 42.83 -3.33 -30.59
N VAL A 460 43.42 -3.76 -31.70
CA VAL A 460 43.75 -5.16 -31.98
C VAL A 460 45.07 -5.46 -31.26
N ALA A 461 45.11 -6.51 -30.42
CA ALA A 461 46.38 -6.97 -29.85
C ALA A 461 47.31 -7.42 -30.99
N PRO A 462 48.62 -7.12 -30.94
CA PRO A 462 49.53 -7.46 -32.02
C PRO A 462 49.59 -8.98 -32.19
N VAL A 463 49.19 -9.45 -33.37
CA VAL A 463 49.38 -10.85 -33.76
C VAL A 463 50.84 -10.96 -34.21
N SER A 464 51.64 -11.75 -33.49
CA SER A 464 53.01 -12.06 -33.88
C SER A 464 53.00 -12.75 -35.25
N PRO A 465 53.80 -12.32 -36.24
CA PRO A 465 53.81 -12.92 -37.57
C PRO A 465 54.56 -14.25 -37.50
N ALA A 466 53.86 -15.37 -37.64
CA ALA A 466 54.52 -16.67 -37.79
C ALA A 466 53.86 -17.48 -38.92
N ALA A 467 54.72 -17.86 -39.86
CA ALA A 467 54.56 -18.80 -40.98
C ALA A 467 53.77 -18.29 -42.20
N ALA A 468 54.49 -17.56 -43.06
CA ALA A 468 54.20 -17.55 -44.49
C ALA A 468 54.60 -18.93 -45.08
N VAL A 469 53.63 -19.63 -45.68
CA VAL A 469 53.87 -20.73 -46.61
C VAL A 469 53.56 -20.17 -48.00
N PRO A 470 54.37 -20.41 -49.06
CA PRO A 470 54.09 -19.87 -50.38
C PRO A 470 52.88 -20.59 -51.00
N ALA A 471 51.87 -19.83 -51.41
CA ALA A 471 50.73 -20.36 -52.16
C ALA A 471 51.02 -20.27 -53.67
N GLU A 472 50.89 -21.41 -54.32
CA GLU A 472 50.90 -21.60 -55.77
C GLU A 472 49.66 -20.95 -56.40
N THR A 473 49.86 -20.32 -57.56
CA THR A 473 48.91 -19.45 -58.26
C THR A 473 47.84 -20.22 -59.04
N ALA A 474 46.56 -19.91 -58.78
CA ALA A 474 45.47 -20.06 -59.76
C ALA A 474 44.39 -18.97 -59.50
N PRO A 475 43.76 -18.39 -60.55
CA PRO A 475 42.94 -17.19 -60.42
C PRO A 475 41.46 -17.54 -60.14
N VAL A 476 40.87 -16.90 -59.13
CA VAL A 476 39.40 -16.87 -58.97
C VAL A 476 38.95 -15.42 -58.81
N ALA A 477 37.87 -15.14 -59.54
CA ALA A 477 37.32 -13.86 -59.90
C ALA A 477 36.88 -12.96 -58.72
N LYS A 478 36.91 -11.66 -59.03
CA LYS A 478 36.37 -10.50 -58.30
C LYS A 478 35.10 -10.81 -57.51
N GLY A 479 35.20 -10.53 -56.22
CA GLY A 479 34.10 -10.37 -55.27
C GLY A 479 34.67 -9.75 -54.01
N GLU A 480 35.19 -8.52 -54.14
CA GLU A 480 35.79 -7.78 -53.03
C GLU A 480 34.71 -7.39 -52.02
N PRO A 481 34.78 -7.81 -50.74
CA PRO A 481 33.96 -7.24 -49.70
C PRO A 481 34.49 -5.83 -49.45
N GLU A 482 33.68 -4.81 -49.76
CA GLU A 482 33.99 -3.42 -49.48
C GLU A 482 34.29 -3.24 -47.99
N LEU A 483 35.57 -3.08 -47.66
CA LEU A 483 36.05 -2.80 -46.32
C LEU A 483 35.49 -1.43 -45.91
N ALA A 484 34.62 -1.39 -44.89
CA ALA A 484 34.05 -0.16 -44.36
C ALA A 484 35.15 0.88 -44.09
N LYS A 485 35.09 2.00 -44.83
CA LYS A 485 36.09 3.09 -44.77
C LYS A 485 36.11 3.71 -43.35
N PRO A 486 37.28 3.88 -42.70
CA PRO A 486 37.37 4.54 -41.39
C PRO A 486 36.85 5.99 -41.44
N ALA A 487 36.06 6.39 -40.45
CA ALA A 487 35.59 7.77 -40.33
C ALA A 487 36.77 8.74 -40.07
N ALA A 488 36.92 9.79 -40.89
CA ALA A 488 38.01 10.77 -40.78
C ALA A 488 38.01 11.48 -39.41
N ALA A 489 39.17 11.69 -38.76
CA ALA A 489 39.28 12.32 -37.44
C ALA A 489 38.51 13.66 -37.34
N LEU A 490 37.86 13.92 -36.20
CA LEU A 490 37.12 15.17 -35.99
C LEU A 490 38.10 16.35 -35.83
N ALA A 491 37.95 17.39 -36.66
CA ALA A 491 38.63 18.66 -36.48
C ALA A 491 37.88 19.55 -35.45
N PRO A 492 38.58 20.46 -34.73
CA PRO A 492 37.94 21.38 -33.79
C PRO A 492 36.89 22.23 -34.50
N ALA A 493 35.68 22.27 -33.95
CA ALA A 493 34.51 22.91 -34.56
C ALA A 493 34.70 24.43 -34.77
N SER A 494 34.41 24.92 -35.98
CA SER A 494 34.42 26.35 -36.34
C SER A 494 33.34 27.12 -35.57
N ALA A 495 33.55 28.42 -35.33
CA ALA A 495 32.63 29.26 -34.54
C ALA A 495 31.19 29.30 -35.09
N GLU A 496 31.02 29.19 -36.41
CA GLU A 496 29.72 29.12 -37.09
C GLU A 496 28.97 27.81 -36.82
N SER A 497 29.68 26.67 -36.82
CA SER A 497 29.10 25.36 -36.51
C SER A 497 28.61 25.27 -35.05
N ARG A 498 29.24 26.01 -34.14
CA ARG A 498 28.77 26.16 -32.74
C ARG A 498 27.48 26.97 -32.64
N LYS A 499 27.26 27.98 -33.50
CA LYS A 499 26.00 28.78 -33.52
C LYS A 499 24.80 27.98 -34.03
N LYS A 500 24.94 27.20 -35.10
CA LYS A 500 23.83 26.38 -35.64
C LYS A 500 23.55 25.12 -34.81
N ALA A 501 24.55 24.55 -34.14
CA ALA A 501 24.38 23.44 -33.22
C ALA A 501 23.64 23.82 -31.91
N LYS A 502 23.63 25.11 -31.53
CA LYS A 502 22.95 25.62 -30.33
C LYS A 502 21.43 25.39 -30.36
N ALA A 503 20.80 25.34 -31.53
CA ALA A 503 19.33 25.29 -31.64
C ALA A 503 18.74 23.87 -31.66
N VAL A 504 19.45 22.87 -32.20
CA VAL A 504 18.86 21.53 -32.50
C VAL A 504 19.26 20.46 -31.47
N GLY A 505 20.45 20.54 -30.88
CA GLY A 505 20.89 19.59 -29.85
C GLY A 505 20.40 19.94 -28.44
N PHE A 506 20.28 21.23 -28.15
CA PHE A 506 19.81 21.73 -26.86
C PHE A 506 18.28 21.61 -26.72
N SER A 507 17.53 21.66 -27.82
CA SER A 507 16.06 21.58 -27.76
C SER A 507 15.59 20.21 -27.31
N VAL A 508 16.07 19.11 -27.90
CA VAL A 508 15.64 17.75 -27.53
C VAL A 508 16.10 17.38 -26.11
N LEU A 509 17.32 17.81 -25.73
CA LEU A 509 17.87 17.58 -24.39
C LEU A 509 17.13 18.40 -23.31
N ALA A 510 16.90 19.69 -23.57
CA ALA A 510 16.13 20.54 -22.67
C ALA A 510 14.67 20.09 -22.61
N LEU A 511 14.05 19.69 -23.72
CA LEU A 511 12.68 19.16 -23.73
C LEU A 511 12.56 17.88 -22.90
N ALA A 512 13.48 16.94 -23.01
CA ALA A 512 13.44 15.71 -22.21
C ALA A 512 13.61 15.98 -20.70
N VAL A 513 14.51 16.91 -20.33
CA VAL A 513 14.72 17.32 -18.95
C VAL A 513 13.52 18.13 -18.41
N ILE A 514 13.00 19.09 -19.19
CA ILE A 514 11.83 19.90 -18.83
C ILE A 514 10.58 19.02 -18.75
N ALA A 515 10.40 18.04 -19.63
CA ALA A 515 9.30 17.08 -19.54
C ALA A 515 9.44 16.23 -18.27
N GLY A 516 10.63 15.68 -17.98
CA GLY A 516 10.86 14.93 -16.73
C GLY A 516 10.58 15.75 -15.47
N ILE A 517 11.03 17.01 -15.43
CA ILE A 517 10.75 17.94 -14.31
C ILE A 517 9.26 18.30 -14.27
N GLY A 518 8.64 18.58 -15.42
CA GLY A 518 7.23 18.96 -15.53
C GLY A 518 6.27 17.85 -15.11
N PHE A 519 6.46 16.63 -15.62
CA PHE A 519 5.70 15.45 -15.17
C PHE A 519 5.95 15.16 -13.70
N GLY A 520 7.20 15.31 -13.24
CA GLY A 520 7.51 15.13 -11.83
C GLY A 520 6.82 16.15 -10.93
N ALA A 521 6.77 17.42 -11.35
CA ALA A 521 6.10 18.50 -10.63
C ALA A 521 4.58 18.30 -10.61
N VAL A 522 3.96 17.95 -11.74
CA VAL A 522 2.52 17.65 -11.82
C VAL A 522 2.14 16.52 -10.87
N ALA A 523 2.89 15.43 -10.89
CA ALA A 523 2.59 14.30 -10.03
C ALA A 523 2.84 14.59 -8.55
N TYR A 524 3.86 15.37 -8.22
CA TYR A 524 4.08 15.84 -6.85
C TYR A 524 2.97 16.79 -6.39
N LEU A 525 2.43 17.62 -7.27
CA LEU A 525 1.28 18.46 -6.94
C LEU A 525 0.01 17.62 -6.75
N ASN A 526 -0.17 16.58 -7.57
CA ASN A 526 -1.32 15.66 -7.44
C ASN A 526 -1.25 14.81 -6.19
N SER A 527 -0.06 14.42 -5.73
CA SER A 527 0.07 13.65 -4.48
C SER A 527 -0.26 14.45 -3.23
N GLN A 528 -0.20 15.79 -3.31
CA GLN A 528 -0.68 16.69 -2.26
C GLN A 528 -2.20 16.89 -2.32
N ARG A 529 -2.83 16.52 -3.44
CA ARG A 529 -4.27 16.63 -3.67
C ARG A 529 -4.90 15.27 -3.49
N LYS A 530 -5.25 14.98 -2.25
CA LYS A 530 -5.74 13.70 -1.78
C LYS A 530 -7.26 13.73 -1.58
N PRO A 531 -8.01 12.67 -1.90
CA PRO A 531 -9.43 12.56 -1.60
C PRO A 531 -9.69 12.62 -0.09
N GLU A 532 -8.78 12.10 0.73
CA GLU A 532 -8.85 12.19 2.20
C GLU A 532 -8.90 13.64 2.68
N ALA A 533 -8.15 14.53 2.02
CA ALA A 533 -8.10 15.95 2.38
C ALA A 533 -9.43 16.66 2.09
N GLU A 534 -10.20 16.20 1.10
CA GLU A 534 -11.52 16.77 0.79
C GLU A 534 -12.54 16.37 1.86
N VAL A 535 -12.53 15.10 2.29
CA VAL A 535 -13.36 14.60 3.41
C VAL A 535 -12.97 15.27 4.72
N GLU A 536 -11.67 15.38 5.02
CA GLU A 536 -11.16 16.05 6.22
C GLU A 536 -11.59 17.53 6.27
N LYS A 537 -11.51 18.24 5.13
CA LYS A 537 -11.97 19.62 5.03
C LYS A 537 -13.49 19.74 5.25
N TYR A 538 -14.29 18.83 4.72
CA TYR A 538 -15.73 18.80 4.98
C TYR A 538 -16.05 18.57 6.47
N LEU A 539 -15.43 17.55 7.09
CA LEU A 539 -15.69 17.20 8.50
C LEU A 539 -15.14 18.24 9.48
N SER A 540 -14.02 18.90 9.15
CA SER A 540 -13.50 20.01 9.96
C SER A 540 -14.42 21.22 9.95
N LEU A 541 -15.10 21.53 8.83
CA LEU A 541 -16.14 22.56 8.83
C LEU A 541 -17.28 22.23 9.80
N LEU A 542 -17.71 20.97 9.86
CA LEU A 542 -18.72 20.53 10.82
C LEU A 542 -18.23 20.62 12.27
N ALA A 543 -17.00 20.18 12.55
CA ALA A 543 -16.40 20.28 13.88
C ALA A 543 -16.29 21.74 14.36
N GLU A 544 -15.98 22.66 13.44
CA GLU A 544 -15.90 24.09 13.68
C GLU A 544 -17.26 24.80 13.75
N GLY A 545 -18.37 24.09 13.50
CA GLY A 545 -19.72 24.64 13.52
C GLY A 545 -20.11 25.46 12.28
N LYS A 546 -19.41 25.27 11.16
CA LYS A 546 -19.63 25.95 9.88
C LYS A 546 -20.48 25.09 8.95
N ALA A 547 -21.71 24.81 9.36
CA ALA A 547 -22.68 23.99 8.63
C ALA A 547 -22.94 24.51 7.21
N GLU A 548 -23.13 25.82 7.03
CA GLU A 548 -23.47 26.40 5.72
C GLU A 548 -22.34 26.19 4.70
N LYS A 549 -21.09 26.37 5.13
CA LYS A 549 -19.91 26.10 4.28
C LYS A 549 -19.74 24.62 3.97
N ALA A 550 -20.12 23.74 4.90
CA ALA A 550 -20.12 22.30 4.65
C ALA A 550 -21.19 21.94 3.61
N THR A 551 -22.38 22.53 3.69
CA THR A 551 -23.47 22.36 2.69
C THR A 551 -23.13 22.98 1.32
N GLU A 552 -22.28 24.01 1.26
CA GLU A 552 -21.76 24.53 -0.02
C GLU A 552 -20.79 23.55 -0.70
N MET A 553 -20.10 22.72 0.08
CA MET A 553 -19.07 21.80 -0.39
C MET A 553 -19.65 20.50 -0.95
N VAL A 554 -20.72 19.99 -0.34
CA VAL A 554 -21.44 18.80 -0.76
C VAL A 554 -22.94 19.05 -0.68
N ASP A 555 -23.65 18.80 -1.78
CA ASP A 555 -25.10 18.94 -1.82
C ASP A 555 -25.74 17.79 -1.02
N PRO A 556 -26.52 18.07 0.04
CA PRO A 556 -27.18 17.03 0.83
C PRO A 556 -28.26 16.24 0.06
N GLY A 557 -28.61 16.63 -1.18
CA GLY A 557 -29.57 15.90 -2.01
C GLY A 557 -31.03 16.01 -1.55
N ILE A 558 -31.31 16.94 -0.62
CA ILE A 558 -32.64 17.26 -0.11
C ILE A 558 -33.09 18.65 -0.58
N ASP A 559 -34.40 18.90 -0.60
CA ASP A 559 -34.95 20.20 -0.99
C ASP A 559 -34.53 21.31 -0.01
N ASN A 560 -34.51 22.57 -0.49
CA ASN A 560 -34.05 23.70 0.31
C ASN A 560 -34.90 23.98 1.56
N ALA A 561 -36.19 23.62 1.57
CA ALA A 561 -37.03 23.84 2.74
C ALA A 561 -36.69 22.84 3.86
N SER A 562 -36.29 21.63 3.49
CA SER A 562 -35.82 20.59 4.42
C SER A 562 -34.43 20.86 5.02
N ARG A 563 -33.73 21.92 4.58
CA ARG A 563 -32.41 22.33 5.10
C ARG A 563 -32.48 23.30 6.29
N VAL A 564 -33.67 23.53 6.86
CA VAL A 564 -33.91 24.54 7.91
C VAL A 564 -33.01 24.40 9.14
N LEU A 565 -32.56 23.18 9.47
CA LEU A 565 -31.65 22.91 10.58
C LEU A 565 -30.16 22.80 10.17
N LEU A 566 -29.84 22.84 8.86
CA LEU A 566 -28.46 22.74 8.35
C LEU A 566 -27.79 24.12 8.31
N THR A 567 -27.75 24.80 9.45
CA THR A 567 -27.26 26.19 9.58
C THR A 567 -26.20 26.32 10.67
N ASP A 568 -25.36 27.34 10.54
CA ASP A 568 -24.28 27.63 11.51
C ASP A 568 -24.85 27.90 12.91
N ASP A 569 -26.02 28.53 13.01
CA ASP A 569 -26.68 28.82 14.28
C ASP A 569 -27.14 27.54 15.01
N VAL A 570 -27.68 26.55 14.27
CA VAL A 570 -28.12 25.28 14.86
C VAL A 570 -26.91 24.44 15.27
N LEU A 571 -25.97 24.18 14.35
CA LEU A 571 -24.77 23.37 14.65
C LEU A 571 -23.89 24.03 15.73
N GLY A 572 -23.79 25.36 15.70
CA GLY A 572 -23.08 26.13 16.72
C GLY A 572 -23.70 26.06 18.13
N SER A 573 -25.01 25.77 18.23
CA SER A 573 -25.72 25.60 19.50
C SER A 573 -25.57 24.24 20.16
N ALA A 574 -25.00 23.25 19.45
CA ALA A 574 -24.80 21.91 19.97
C ALA A 574 -23.92 21.94 21.24
N LYS A 575 -24.36 21.25 22.30
CA LYS A 575 -23.59 21.04 23.54
C LYS A 575 -22.29 20.28 23.28
N GLN A 576 -22.36 19.32 22.36
CA GLN A 576 -21.23 18.53 21.88
C GLN A 576 -21.31 18.46 20.36
N ARG A 577 -20.21 18.77 19.68
CA ARG A 577 -20.08 18.65 18.22
C ARG A 577 -19.26 17.42 17.88
N LEU A 578 -19.30 17.08 16.59
CA LEU A 578 -18.37 16.14 15.99
C LEU A 578 -16.91 16.60 16.21
N GLU A 579 -16.07 15.69 16.69
CA GLU A 579 -14.61 15.82 16.77
C GLU A 579 -13.98 14.86 15.76
N LEU A 580 -13.22 15.40 14.80
CA LEU A 580 -12.55 14.56 13.81
C LEU A 580 -11.38 13.82 14.44
N VAL A 581 -11.33 12.50 14.25
CA VAL A 581 -10.27 11.65 14.84
C VAL A 581 -9.27 11.19 13.79
N ASP A 582 -9.75 10.62 12.68
CA ASP A 582 -8.89 10.08 11.62
C ASP A 582 -9.63 10.02 10.28
N VAL A 583 -8.89 10.10 9.17
CA VAL A 583 -9.42 9.98 7.81
C VAL A 583 -8.45 9.15 6.97
N VAL A 584 -8.93 8.03 6.43
CA VAL A 584 -8.10 7.04 5.74
C VAL A 584 -8.74 6.65 4.41
N GLU A 585 -7.99 6.73 3.31
CA GLU A 585 -8.39 6.13 2.03
C GLU A 585 -8.34 4.61 2.13
N GLU A 586 -9.47 3.93 1.90
CA GLU A 586 -9.52 2.48 1.85
C GLU A 586 -9.23 1.93 0.45
N SER A 587 -9.76 2.59 -0.57
CA SER A 587 -9.59 2.16 -1.96
C SER A 587 -9.70 3.33 -2.92
N ARG A 588 -9.06 3.19 -4.08
CA ARG A 588 -9.07 4.17 -5.16
C ARG A 588 -9.09 3.46 -6.50
N ASP A 589 -9.93 3.96 -7.40
CA ASP A 589 -9.99 3.51 -8.79
C ASP A 589 -9.78 4.69 -9.78
N GLY A 590 -10.16 4.50 -11.04
CA GLY A 590 -9.97 5.53 -12.08
C GLY A 590 -10.98 6.67 -12.03
N ASN A 591 -12.11 6.51 -11.33
CA ASN A 591 -13.23 7.44 -11.31
C ASN A 591 -13.45 8.06 -9.92
N GLY A 592 -12.96 7.45 -8.84
CA GLY A 592 -13.09 7.99 -7.50
C GLY A 592 -12.27 7.24 -6.44
N ALA A 593 -12.54 7.55 -5.18
CA ALA A 593 -11.96 6.92 -4.01
C ALA A 593 -13.03 6.68 -2.94
N TYR A 594 -12.83 5.64 -2.13
CA TYR A 594 -13.63 5.36 -0.94
C TYR A 594 -12.78 5.67 0.30
N VAL A 595 -13.26 6.59 1.13
CA VAL A 595 -12.54 7.15 2.28
C VAL A 595 -13.33 6.87 3.55
N ARG A 596 -12.69 6.24 4.54
CA ARG A 596 -13.26 6.04 5.88
C ARG A 596 -12.85 7.20 6.78
N ALA A 597 -13.81 7.85 7.41
CA ALA A 597 -13.55 8.79 8.48
C ALA A 597 -13.96 8.20 9.83
N SER A 598 -13.11 8.36 10.83
CA SER A 598 -13.44 8.18 12.25
C SER A 598 -13.65 9.54 12.89
N TYR A 599 -14.73 9.68 13.64
CA TYR A 599 -15.01 10.88 14.42
C TYR A 599 -15.62 10.51 15.77
N ALA A 600 -15.64 11.44 16.71
CA ALA A 600 -16.23 11.24 18.02
C ALA A 600 -17.29 12.30 18.33
N ILE A 601 -18.34 11.91 19.05
CA ILE A 601 -19.35 12.83 19.59
C ILE A 601 -19.49 12.50 21.06
N ASN A 602 -19.25 13.47 21.95
CA ASN A 602 -19.26 13.24 23.39
C ASN A 602 -18.32 12.09 23.85
N GLY A 603 -17.20 11.89 23.13
CA GLY A 603 -16.23 10.83 23.38
C GLY A 603 -16.61 9.44 22.82
N GLU A 604 -17.81 9.27 22.25
CA GLU A 604 -18.24 8.05 21.57
C GLU A 604 -17.72 8.06 20.13
N ARG A 605 -17.02 7.00 19.72
CA ARG A 605 -16.34 6.93 18.41
C ARG A 605 -17.26 6.28 17.37
N HIS A 606 -17.38 6.95 16.24
CA HIS A 606 -18.15 6.52 15.07
C HIS A 606 -17.26 6.44 13.83
N GLU A 607 -17.66 5.61 12.88
CA GLU A 607 -17.00 5.47 11.59
C GLU A 607 -18.00 5.66 10.46
N ARG A 608 -17.60 6.34 9.39
CA ARG A 608 -18.41 6.51 8.19
C ARG A 608 -17.54 6.47 6.93
N GLY A 609 -17.99 5.72 5.93
CA GLY A 609 -17.42 5.74 4.60
C GLY A 609 -18.00 6.87 3.75
N PHE A 610 -17.15 7.48 2.94
CA PHE A 610 -17.47 8.54 1.99
C PHE A 610 -16.95 8.15 0.60
N THR A 611 -17.80 8.36 -0.39
CA THR A 611 -17.41 8.30 -1.81
C THR A 611 -16.94 9.67 -2.26
N VAL A 612 -15.77 9.70 -2.90
CA VAL A 612 -15.16 10.91 -3.43
C VAL A 612 -14.84 10.72 -4.91
N ASP A 613 -15.56 11.41 -5.78
CA ASP A 613 -15.37 11.36 -7.21
C ASP A 613 -14.19 12.23 -7.69
N ALA A 614 -13.56 11.78 -8.78
CA ALA A 614 -12.52 12.55 -9.46
C ALA A 614 -13.15 13.73 -10.23
N GLY A 615 -12.84 14.96 -9.81
CA GLY A 615 -13.31 16.18 -10.46
C GLY A 615 -12.56 16.53 -11.75
N GLU A 616 -12.95 17.65 -12.37
CA GLU A 616 -12.25 18.18 -13.54
C GLU A 616 -10.82 18.61 -13.21
N LYS A 617 -9.85 18.01 -13.89
CA LYS A 617 -8.44 18.33 -13.66
C LYS A 617 -8.16 19.83 -13.81
N GLU A 618 -7.67 20.44 -12.74
CA GLU A 618 -7.27 21.84 -12.76
C GLU A 618 -6.07 22.02 -13.71
N PHE A 619 -6.16 23.02 -14.58
CA PHE A 619 -5.21 23.24 -15.68
C PHE A 619 -5.00 22.01 -16.60
N GLY A 620 -5.95 21.06 -16.62
CA GLY A 620 -5.92 19.84 -17.42
C GLY A 620 -4.93 18.76 -16.95
N LEU A 621 -4.25 18.97 -15.83
CA LEU A 621 -3.21 18.06 -15.34
C LEU A 621 -3.35 17.75 -13.84
N LEU A 622 -3.82 18.72 -13.05
CA LEU A 622 -3.83 18.58 -11.61
C LEU A 622 -5.11 17.90 -11.11
N ASP A 623 -4.96 16.89 -10.27
CA ASP A 623 -6.11 16.15 -9.75
C ASP A 623 -6.94 17.05 -8.83
N THR A 624 -8.26 16.83 -8.85
CA THR A 624 -9.26 17.50 -8.02
C THR A 624 -10.24 16.45 -7.57
N TRP A 625 -10.82 16.63 -6.39
CA TRP A 625 -11.71 15.65 -5.77
C TRP A 625 -13.00 16.34 -5.39
N VAL A 626 -14.13 15.64 -5.57
CA VAL A 626 -15.46 16.12 -5.27
C VAL A 626 -16.10 15.13 -4.31
N LEU A 627 -16.57 15.62 -3.17
CA LEU A 627 -17.27 14.80 -2.20
C LEU A 627 -18.73 14.65 -2.63
N ASP A 628 -19.24 13.43 -2.75
CA ASP A 628 -20.61 13.18 -3.21
C ASP A 628 -21.60 12.98 -2.05
N GLU A 629 -21.11 12.54 -0.89
CA GLU A 629 -21.93 12.15 0.24
C GLU A 629 -21.88 13.14 1.40
N SER A 630 -23.04 13.68 1.77
CA SER A 630 -23.19 14.54 2.94
C SER A 630 -23.45 13.72 4.21
N LEU A 631 -22.80 14.11 5.30
CA LEU A 631 -23.02 13.56 6.65
C LEU A 631 -24.25 14.20 7.32
N ILE A 632 -25.43 14.10 6.73
CA ILE A 632 -26.69 14.51 7.37
C ILE A 632 -27.41 13.32 8.01
N VAL A 633 -28.15 13.58 9.09
CA VAL A 633 -28.90 12.58 9.84
C VAL A 633 -30.38 12.96 9.89
N PRO A 634 -31.31 12.05 9.59
CA PRO A 634 -32.73 12.31 9.76
C PRO A 634 -33.10 12.39 11.25
N VAL A 635 -33.88 13.41 11.60
CA VAL A 635 -34.28 13.76 12.96
C VAL A 635 -35.81 13.83 13.04
N GLN A 636 -36.35 13.30 14.12
CA GLN A 636 -37.77 13.33 14.44
C GLN A 636 -37.98 14.09 15.75
N ILE A 637 -38.87 15.08 15.73
CA ILE A 637 -39.19 15.90 16.90
C ILE A 637 -40.69 15.80 17.14
N SER A 638 -41.09 15.44 18.36
CA SER A 638 -42.48 15.48 18.79
C SER A 638 -42.69 16.34 20.03
N ALA A 639 -43.87 16.92 20.15
CA ALA A 639 -44.30 17.70 21.31
C ALA A 639 -45.79 17.47 21.59
N ASP A 640 -46.17 17.44 22.86
CA ASP A 640 -47.54 17.14 23.29
C ASP A 640 -48.50 18.33 23.21
N GLN A 641 -48.00 19.56 23.37
CA GLN A 641 -48.84 20.76 23.53
C GLN A 641 -48.29 21.99 22.79
N SER A 642 -47.24 21.84 21.96
CA SER A 642 -46.61 22.97 21.24
C SER A 642 -46.35 22.65 19.77
N GLU A 643 -46.81 23.54 18.88
CA GLU A 643 -46.47 23.48 17.45
C GLU A 643 -45.10 24.10 17.13
N ASP A 644 -44.57 24.95 18.00
CA ASP A 644 -43.29 25.62 17.80
C ASP A 644 -42.23 25.01 18.72
N VAL A 645 -41.08 24.63 18.16
CA VAL A 645 -39.94 24.07 18.90
C VAL A 645 -38.65 24.76 18.49
N ALA A 646 -37.77 25.04 19.45
CA ALA A 646 -36.51 25.74 19.25
C ALA A 646 -35.30 24.80 19.40
N LEU A 647 -34.39 24.88 18.42
CA LEU A 647 -33.05 24.31 18.44
C LEU A 647 -32.04 25.46 18.31
N GLY A 648 -31.37 25.78 19.41
CA GLY A 648 -30.53 26.98 19.49
C GLY A 648 -31.37 28.25 19.31
N LYS A 649 -31.09 29.04 18.27
CA LYS A 649 -31.88 30.25 17.93
C LYS A 649 -32.94 30.00 16.86
N THR A 650 -32.97 28.81 16.29
CA THR A 650 -33.85 28.47 15.17
C THR A 650 -35.12 27.84 15.70
N THR A 651 -36.27 28.38 15.32
CA THR A 651 -37.58 27.80 15.63
C THR A 651 -38.12 27.07 14.42
N VAL A 652 -38.55 25.82 14.61
CA VAL A 652 -39.23 25.00 13.61
C VAL A 652 -40.67 24.75 14.01
N LYS A 653 -41.54 24.63 12.99
CA LYS A 653 -42.95 24.30 13.16
C LYS A 653 -43.17 22.80 12.98
N LEU A 654 -43.87 22.20 13.93
CA LEU A 654 -44.33 20.83 13.89
C LEU A 654 -45.76 20.79 13.31
N ALA A 655 -46.08 19.71 12.59
CA ALA A 655 -47.42 19.46 12.09
C ALA A 655 -48.27 18.82 13.20
N SER A 656 -49.56 19.19 13.27
CA SER A 656 -50.51 18.51 14.14
C SER A 656 -50.75 17.07 13.64
N ASP A 657 -50.61 16.11 14.54
CA ASP A 657 -51.03 14.72 14.35
C ASP A 657 -52.32 14.52 15.16
N GLU A 658 -53.44 14.35 14.45
CA GLU A 658 -54.72 14.06 15.08
C GLU A 658 -54.79 12.56 15.35
N ASP A 659 -54.73 12.17 16.64
CA ASP A 659 -54.95 10.79 17.02
C ASP A 659 -56.34 10.32 16.54
N TYR A 660 -56.41 9.13 15.92
CA TYR A 660 -57.63 8.56 15.33
C TYR A 660 -58.83 8.46 16.31
N TYR A 661 -58.57 8.57 17.62
CA TYR A 661 -59.57 8.51 18.69
C TYR A 661 -59.97 9.89 19.27
N GLY A 662 -59.38 11.01 18.83
CA GLY A 662 -59.81 12.37 19.15
C GLY A 662 -59.47 12.90 20.55
N ASP A 663 -58.76 12.12 21.37
CA ASP A 663 -58.33 12.51 22.73
C ASP A 663 -56.83 12.85 22.76
N GLY A 664 -56.48 13.98 22.13
CA GLY A 664 -55.13 14.55 22.15
C GLY A 664 -54.66 15.05 20.79
N THR A 665 -54.22 16.30 20.72
CA THR A 665 -53.43 16.82 19.58
C THR A 665 -51.97 16.72 19.97
N SER A 666 -51.24 15.78 19.37
CA SER A 666 -49.77 15.79 19.43
C SER A 666 -49.20 16.49 18.20
N PHE A 667 -47.97 16.96 18.29
CA PHE A 667 -47.28 17.64 17.20
C PHE A 667 -46.02 16.89 16.82
N PHE A 668 -45.73 16.83 15.52
CA PHE A 668 -44.67 16.01 14.96
C PHE A 668 -44.00 16.67 13.75
N GLY A 669 -42.69 16.48 13.58
CA GLY A 669 -41.96 16.92 12.40
C GLY A 669 -40.70 16.10 12.12
N GLU A 670 -40.40 15.92 10.83
CA GLU A 670 -39.17 15.29 10.34
C GLU A 670 -38.24 16.35 9.73
N PHE A 671 -36.97 16.29 10.12
CA PHE A 671 -35.94 17.25 9.72
C PHE A 671 -34.61 16.53 9.46
N TYR A 672 -33.60 17.27 9.02
CA TYR A 672 -32.23 16.79 8.89
C TYR A 672 -31.27 17.69 9.66
N ALA A 673 -30.38 17.09 10.44
CA ALA A 673 -29.35 17.82 11.19
C ALA A 673 -27.96 17.23 10.93
N TYR A 674 -26.93 18.04 11.15
CA TYR A 674 -25.55 17.55 11.22
C TYR A 674 -25.29 16.86 12.57
N PRO A 675 -24.33 15.92 12.65
CA PRO A 675 -24.08 15.20 13.89
C PRO A 675 -23.66 16.10 15.05
N GLY A 676 -24.24 15.85 16.22
CA GLY A 676 -24.06 16.63 17.44
C GLY A 676 -25.13 16.32 18.49
N ILE A 677 -24.95 16.86 19.70
CA ILE A 677 -25.94 16.79 20.78
C ILE A 677 -26.55 18.16 20.95
N TYR A 678 -27.85 18.27 20.67
CA TYR A 678 -28.60 19.51 20.69
C TYR A 678 -29.54 19.56 21.89
N GLU A 679 -29.82 20.77 22.37
CA GLU A 679 -30.91 20.99 23.31
C GLU A 679 -32.14 21.48 22.53
N VAL A 680 -33.27 20.83 22.76
CA VAL A 680 -34.53 21.09 22.10
C VAL A 680 -35.52 21.58 23.16
N SER A 681 -36.19 22.70 22.88
CA SER A 681 -37.11 23.34 23.85
C SER A 681 -38.40 23.81 23.19
N ALA A 682 -39.48 23.83 23.94
CA ALA A 682 -40.75 24.44 23.52
C ALA A 682 -41.04 25.69 24.36
N PRO A 683 -41.79 26.66 23.82
CA PRO A 683 -42.25 27.81 24.60
C PRO A 683 -43.13 27.34 25.77
N GLY A 684 -42.93 27.95 26.94
CA GLY A 684 -43.79 27.82 28.11
C GLY A 684 -44.50 29.13 28.42
N ASN A 685 -45.45 29.07 29.35
CA ASN A 685 -46.12 30.25 29.89
C ASN A 685 -46.10 30.21 31.42
N GLU A 686 -46.85 31.11 32.06
CA GLU A 686 -46.83 31.18 33.52
C GLU A 686 -47.51 30.00 34.22
N TYR A 687 -48.29 29.18 33.51
CA TYR A 687 -49.04 28.05 34.03
C TYR A 687 -48.49 26.70 33.57
N ARG A 688 -47.79 26.65 32.43
CA ARG A 688 -47.21 25.44 31.82
C ARG A 688 -45.74 25.66 31.46
N LYS A 689 -44.92 24.65 31.70
CA LYS A 689 -43.50 24.63 31.33
C LYS A 689 -43.15 23.34 30.60
N THR A 690 -42.23 23.44 29.65
CA THR A 690 -41.64 22.28 28.98
C THR A 690 -40.16 22.25 29.34
N GLU A 691 -39.68 21.14 29.89
CA GLU A 691 -38.27 21.00 30.22
C GLU A 691 -37.48 20.69 28.94
N PRO A 692 -36.38 21.41 28.64
CA PRO A 692 -35.58 21.13 27.46
C PRO A 692 -35.05 19.70 27.46
N GLN A 693 -35.08 19.04 26.31
CA GLN A 693 -34.61 17.67 26.12
C GLN A 693 -33.38 17.62 25.22
N GLU A 694 -32.54 16.62 25.42
CA GLU A 694 -31.37 16.41 24.58
C GLU A 694 -31.73 15.57 23.36
N LEU A 695 -31.50 16.13 22.17
CA LEU A 695 -31.55 15.42 20.91
C LEU A 695 -30.12 14.98 20.55
N ARG A 696 -29.90 13.66 20.57
CA ARG A 696 -28.62 13.05 20.19
C ARG A 696 -28.64 12.68 18.72
N VAL A 697 -27.85 13.39 17.92
CA VAL A 697 -27.66 13.14 16.50
C VAL A 697 -26.26 12.54 16.33
N ASP A 698 -26.08 11.31 16.81
CA ASP A 698 -24.78 10.62 16.87
C ASP A 698 -24.62 9.48 15.85
N HIS A 699 -25.70 9.07 15.18
CA HIS A 699 -25.70 7.95 14.24
C HIS A 699 -26.11 8.40 12.83
N PRO A 700 -25.20 8.42 11.84
CA PRO A 700 -25.55 8.66 10.43
C PRO A 700 -26.14 7.43 9.74
N ASP A 701 -26.19 6.28 10.43
CA ASP A 701 -26.60 5.00 9.87
C ASP A 701 -28.05 4.66 10.26
N SER A 702 -29.01 5.00 9.39
CA SER A 702 -30.45 4.62 9.36
C SER A 702 -31.31 4.56 10.65
N GLN A 703 -30.76 4.77 11.83
CA GLN A 703 -31.51 4.97 13.06
C GLN A 703 -31.93 6.44 13.12
N LEU A 704 -33.24 6.64 13.23
CA LEU A 704 -33.85 7.96 13.37
C LEU A 704 -33.44 8.54 14.74
N ALA A 705 -32.79 9.71 14.73
CA ALA A 705 -32.56 10.47 15.95
C ALA A 705 -33.88 11.11 16.38
N GLN A 706 -34.36 10.81 17.59
CA GLN A 706 -35.68 11.24 18.03
C GLN A 706 -35.65 11.92 19.40
N VAL A 707 -36.52 12.91 19.58
CA VAL A 707 -36.75 13.59 20.86
C VAL A 707 -38.24 13.91 21.03
N ALA A 708 -38.75 13.74 22.24
CA ALA A 708 -40.13 14.05 22.60
C ALA A 708 -40.15 15.08 23.73
N LEU A 709 -40.92 16.15 23.55
CA LEU A 709 -41.13 17.18 24.55
C LEU A 709 -42.46 16.96 25.27
N THR A 710 -42.42 16.96 26.60
CA THR A 710 -43.59 16.83 27.46
C THR A 710 -43.77 18.09 28.29
N THR A 711 -44.99 18.61 28.29
CA THR A 711 -45.38 19.83 28.97
C THR A 711 -45.96 19.51 30.34
N THR A 712 -45.47 20.19 31.37
CA THR A 712 -45.92 20.03 32.76
C THR A 712 -46.56 21.33 33.26
N THR A 713 -47.46 21.21 34.23
CA THR A 713 -48.05 22.38 34.90
C THR A 713 -47.09 22.98 35.94
N THR A 714 -47.26 24.26 36.23
CA THR A 714 -46.44 25.01 37.19
C THR A 714 -47.24 25.29 38.48
N GLU A 715 -46.55 25.69 39.54
CA GLU A 715 -47.18 26.03 40.82
C GLU A 715 -48.19 27.19 40.71
N LYS A 716 -47.99 28.12 39.77
CA LYS A 716 -48.95 29.20 39.51
C LYS A 716 -50.32 28.71 39.07
N LEU A 717 -50.41 27.54 38.43
CA LEU A 717 -51.69 26.93 38.12
C LEU A 717 -52.38 26.48 39.40
N ASN A 718 -51.65 25.84 40.31
CA ASN A 718 -52.17 25.43 41.61
C ASN A 718 -52.65 26.64 42.42
N GLU A 719 -51.89 27.75 42.40
CA GLU A 719 -52.27 29.02 43.05
C GLU A 719 -53.57 29.59 42.46
N LEU A 720 -53.70 29.62 41.14
CA LEU A 720 -54.90 30.11 40.45
C LEU A 720 -56.13 29.26 40.81
N VAL A 721 -56.00 27.93 40.76
CA VAL A 721 -57.10 27.03 41.10
C VAL A 721 -57.48 27.18 42.58
N LEU A 722 -56.48 27.25 43.47
CA LEU A 722 -56.71 27.45 44.90
C LEU A 722 -57.39 28.79 45.21
N GLU A 723 -57.07 29.87 44.49
CA GLU A 723 -57.74 31.16 44.61
C GLU A 723 -59.21 31.07 44.21
N GLU A 724 -59.52 30.44 43.08
CA GLU A 724 -60.90 30.29 42.61
C GLU A 724 -61.73 29.37 43.53
N VAL A 725 -61.12 28.30 44.07
CA VAL A 725 -61.70 27.45 45.11
C VAL A 725 -62.05 28.26 46.37
N LYS A 726 -61.14 29.11 46.86
CA LYS A 726 -61.39 29.96 48.04
C LYS A 726 -62.49 30.99 47.79
N LYS A 727 -62.55 31.54 46.58
CA LYS A 727 -63.59 32.47 46.14
C LYS A 727 -64.95 31.78 46.06
N PHE A 728 -65.01 30.57 45.50
CA PHE A 728 -66.22 29.75 45.47
C PHE A 728 -66.70 29.38 46.88
N ALA A 729 -65.79 28.96 47.78
CA ALA A 729 -66.11 28.71 49.19
C ALA A 729 -66.75 29.92 49.89
N THR A 730 -66.22 31.10 49.61
CA THR A 730 -66.74 32.36 50.19
C THR A 730 -68.13 32.70 49.62
N ALA A 731 -68.37 32.42 48.33
CA ALA A 731 -69.68 32.57 47.72
C ALA A 731 -70.72 31.62 48.35
N CYS A 732 -70.31 30.43 48.77
CA CYS A 732 -71.19 29.47 49.47
C CYS A 732 -71.65 29.90 50.87
N VAL A 733 -71.05 30.95 51.44
CA VAL A 733 -71.50 31.53 52.72
C VAL A 733 -72.15 32.91 52.58
N THR A 734 -72.58 33.26 51.37
CA THR A 734 -73.20 34.56 51.05
C THR A 734 -74.57 34.36 50.41
N VAL A 735 -75.62 35.02 50.89
CA VAL A 735 -76.94 34.97 50.24
C VAL A 735 -76.99 35.96 49.06
N PRO A 736 -77.48 35.59 47.86
CA PRO A 736 -78.12 34.32 47.48
C PRO A 736 -77.18 33.29 46.84
N THR A 737 -75.87 33.57 46.69
CA THR A 737 -74.91 32.67 46.00
C THR A 737 -74.72 31.34 46.72
N ASN A 738 -75.04 31.26 48.02
CA ASN A 738 -75.07 30.02 48.78
C ASN A 738 -76.10 29.00 48.30
N LEU A 739 -77.04 29.41 47.43
CA LEU A 739 -78.05 28.54 46.82
C LEU A 739 -77.60 27.96 45.47
N GLU A 740 -76.42 28.35 44.97
CA GLU A 740 -75.89 27.82 43.72
C GLU A 740 -75.56 26.33 43.84
N ASP A 741 -75.74 25.63 42.71
CA ASP A 741 -75.35 24.23 42.58
C ASP A 741 -73.83 24.11 42.81
N GLY A 742 -73.43 23.15 43.63
CA GLY A 742 -72.03 22.94 44.03
C GLY A 742 -71.70 23.40 45.45
N CYS A 743 -72.49 24.30 46.06
CA CYS A 743 -72.34 24.60 47.49
C CYS A 743 -72.80 23.42 48.37
N PRO A 744 -72.21 23.22 49.56
CA PRO A 744 -72.66 22.17 50.48
C PRO A 744 -74.15 22.29 50.80
N SER A 745 -74.90 21.20 50.67
CA SER A 745 -76.38 21.22 50.81
C SER A 745 -76.87 21.79 52.14
N SER A 746 -76.11 21.63 53.23
CA SER A 746 -76.44 22.21 54.54
C SER A 746 -76.41 23.74 54.56
N LEU A 747 -75.68 24.38 53.63
CA LEU A 747 -75.57 25.84 53.50
C LEU A 747 -76.60 26.44 52.53
N GLN A 748 -77.25 25.61 51.69
CA GLN A 748 -78.21 26.03 50.67
C GLN A 748 -79.59 26.40 51.27
N SER A 749 -79.63 27.43 52.13
CA SER A 749 -80.86 27.95 52.73
C SER A 749 -80.85 29.47 52.79
N LYS A 750 -82.04 30.07 52.65
CA LYS A 750 -82.24 31.53 52.82
C LYS A 750 -82.39 31.94 54.28
N ASP A 751 -82.62 30.97 55.17
CA ASP A 751 -83.07 31.19 56.55
C ASP A 751 -82.08 30.62 57.58
N LEU A 752 -80.77 30.86 57.38
CA LEU A 752 -79.72 30.55 58.35
C LEU A 752 -79.50 31.73 59.31
N ALA A 753 -79.30 31.45 60.59
CA ALA A 753 -79.02 32.46 61.62
C ALA A 753 -77.61 33.05 61.47
N SER A 754 -76.64 32.21 61.14
CA SER A 754 -75.27 32.59 60.83
C SER A 754 -74.58 31.50 60.02
N PHE A 755 -73.62 31.88 59.18
CA PHE A 755 -72.75 30.94 58.46
C PHE A 755 -71.49 31.65 57.97
N SER A 756 -70.36 30.95 57.99
CA SER A 756 -69.04 31.50 57.63
C SER A 756 -68.05 30.39 57.25
N VAL A 757 -66.98 30.76 56.55
CA VAL A 757 -65.83 29.87 56.34
C VAL A 757 -64.95 29.93 57.59
N LYS A 758 -64.80 28.81 58.29
CA LYS A 758 -63.92 28.67 59.46
C LYS A 758 -62.46 28.47 59.05
N SER A 759 -62.22 27.64 58.04
CA SER A 759 -60.89 27.47 57.43
C SER A 759 -61.02 27.25 55.93
N GLN A 760 -60.15 27.92 55.17
CA GLN A 760 -60.06 27.81 53.72
C GLN A 760 -59.18 26.60 53.33
N ALA A 761 -59.30 26.15 52.08
CA ALA A 761 -58.39 25.16 51.51
C ALA A 761 -56.94 25.68 51.51
N GLU A 762 -55.98 24.80 51.74
CA GLU A 762 -54.55 25.12 51.78
C GLU A 762 -53.81 24.68 50.52
N SER A 763 -54.38 23.76 49.74
CA SER A 763 -53.75 23.15 48.57
C SER A 763 -54.79 22.58 47.62
N VAL A 764 -54.36 22.28 46.39
CA VAL A 764 -55.14 21.58 45.37
C VAL A 764 -54.23 20.54 44.71
N SER A 765 -54.78 19.38 44.36
CA SER A 765 -54.15 18.39 43.47
C SER A 765 -54.87 18.39 42.13
N ILE A 766 -54.14 18.53 41.03
CA ILE A 766 -54.64 18.49 39.65
C ILE A 766 -54.05 17.25 38.97
N ASP A 767 -54.86 16.46 38.28
CA ASP A 767 -54.40 15.29 37.52
C ASP A 767 -54.12 15.59 36.03
N GLU A 768 -53.68 14.58 35.28
CA GLU A 768 -53.29 14.71 33.86
C GLU A 768 -54.48 15.06 32.95
N SER A 769 -55.72 14.73 33.34
CA SER A 769 -56.94 15.13 32.64
C SER A 769 -57.34 16.59 32.91
N GLY A 770 -56.71 17.24 33.90
CA GLY A 770 -57.09 18.58 34.34
C GLY A 770 -58.20 18.59 35.41
N GLU A 771 -58.61 17.43 35.92
CA GLU A 771 -59.49 17.34 37.08
C GLU A 771 -58.71 17.73 38.33
N PHE A 772 -59.32 18.52 39.21
CA PHE A 772 -58.71 18.93 40.46
C PHE A 772 -59.55 18.61 41.69
N THR A 773 -58.87 18.42 42.81
CA THR A 773 -59.48 18.27 44.15
C THR A 773 -58.76 19.17 45.14
N SER A 774 -59.51 19.98 45.89
CA SER A 774 -58.96 20.82 46.96
C SER A 774 -58.75 20.05 48.25
N SER A 775 -57.86 20.55 49.11
CA SER A 775 -57.89 20.15 50.52
C SER A 775 -59.14 20.66 51.24
N ASP A 776 -59.36 20.14 52.45
CA ASP A 776 -60.55 20.36 53.26
C ASP A 776 -60.83 21.84 53.57
N ILE A 777 -62.09 22.23 53.39
CA ILE A 777 -62.65 23.52 53.77
C ILE A 777 -63.66 23.27 54.89
N VAL A 778 -63.54 24.01 56.00
CA VAL A 778 -64.46 23.89 57.13
C VAL A 778 -65.42 25.07 57.12
N PHE A 779 -66.70 24.77 57.01
CA PHE A 779 -67.79 25.74 57.12
C PHE A 779 -68.44 25.62 58.50
N LYS A 780 -68.86 26.76 59.05
CA LYS A 780 -69.57 26.85 60.31
C LYS A 780 -70.91 27.50 60.07
N PHE A 781 -72.01 26.93 60.54
CA PHE A 781 -73.35 27.48 60.35
C PHE A 781 -74.29 27.17 61.52
N LYS A 782 -75.29 28.02 61.72
CA LYS A 782 -76.39 27.81 62.66
C LYS A 782 -77.72 28.08 61.95
N ARG A 783 -78.69 27.19 62.14
CA ARG A 783 -80.07 27.38 61.66
C ARG A 783 -80.82 28.32 62.59
N ASN A 784 -81.85 29.00 62.07
CA ASN A 784 -82.75 29.77 62.92
C ASN A 784 -83.44 28.87 63.95
N ASP A 785 -83.42 29.29 65.22
CA ASP A 785 -84.15 28.62 66.29
C ASP A 785 -85.66 28.66 65.99
N SER A 786 -86.35 27.56 66.27
CA SER A 786 -87.80 27.44 66.07
C SER A 786 -88.52 27.42 67.42
N GLU A 787 -89.83 27.62 67.42
CA GLU A 787 -90.66 27.54 68.64
C GLU A 787 -90.50 26.20 69.40
N TYR A 788 -90.02 25.14 68.73
CA TYR A 788 -89.94 23.78 69.27
C TYR A 788 -88.50 23.22 69.37
N MET A 789 -87.49 23.90 68.81
CA MET A 789 -86.10 23.44 68.79
C MET A 789 -85.13 24.63 68.71
N ASP A 790 -84.18 24.68 69.65
CA ASP A 790 -82.98 25.50 69.55
C ASP A 790 -81.90 24.72 68.79
N TYR A 791 -81.31 25.33 67.76
CA TYR A 791 -80.24 24.71 66.98
C TYR A 791 -78.88 25.19 67.47
N ASP A 792 -77.98 24.24 67.73
CA ASP A 792 -76.58 24.52 67.98
C ASP A 792 -75.84 24.88 66.67
N GLU A 793 -74.66 25.46 66.83
CA GLU A 793 -73.78 25.74 65.71
C GLU A 793 -73.09 24.45 65.24
N GLU A 794 -73.22 24.15 63.96
CA GLU A 794 -72.68 22.95 63.31
C GLU A 794 -71.44 23.31 62.47
N GLU A 795 -70.50 22.38 62.36
CA GLU A 795 -69.35 22.46 61.46
C GLU A 795 -69.40 21.33 60.43
N ILE A 796 -69.12 21.65 59.17
CA ILE A 796 -69.01 20.68 58.09
C ILE A 796 -67.67 20.87 57.36
N THR A 797 -67.01 19.76 57.08
CA THR A 797 -65.78 19.71 56.30
C THR A 797 -66.09 19.21 54.90
N ARG A 798 -65.65 19.93 53.86
CA ARG A 798 -65.84 19.54 52.46
C ARG A 798 -64.59 19.86 51.64
N SER A 799 -64.25 18.98 50.72
CA SER A 799 -63.34 19.25 49.61
C SER A 799 -64.17 19.76 48.41
N PHE A 800 -63.55 20.51 47.49
CA PHE A 800 -64.15 20.90 46.23
C PHE A 800 -63.45 20.21 45.07
N THR A 801 -64.22 19.73 44.10
CA THR A 801 -63.71 19.22 42.82
C THR A 801 -64.09 20.12 41.67
N GLY A 802 -63.34 20.01 40.57
CA GLY A 802 -63.64 20.72 39.34
C GLY A 802 -62.64 20.42 38.24
N ASN A 803 -62.69 21.21 37.18
CA ASN A 803 -61.92 21.01 35.96
C ASN A 803 -61.13 22.26 35.56
N VAL A 804 -59.96 22.04 34.93
CA VAL A 804 -59.14 23.06 34.30
C VAL A 804 -59.18 22.87 32.79
N ASP A 805 -59.97 23.70 32.11
CA ASP A 805 -60.05 23.72 30.66
C ASP A 805 -59.04 24.71 30.06
N TRP A 806 -58.51 24.41 28.88
CA TRP A 806 -57.50 25.24 28.22
C TRP A 806 -58.03 25.84 26.92
N TYR A 807 -58.04 27.17 26.84
CA TYR A 807 -58.40 27.92 25.64
C TYR A 807 -57.19 28.75 25.19
N GLY A 808 -56.30 28.11 24.42
CA GLY A 808 -55.00 28.68 24.09
C GLY A 808 -54.08 28.70 25.31
N GLU A 809 -53.43 29.84 25.57
CA GLU A 809 -52.44 29.95 26.65
C GLU A 809 -53.03 30.14 28.06
N LYS A 810 -54.34 30.43 28.18
CA LYS A 810 -54.97 30.74 29.46
C LYS A 810 -55.84 29.58 29.96
N PRO A 811 -55.61 29.11 31.21
CA PRO A 811 -56.49 28.14 31.84
C PRO A 811 -57.80 28.81 32.28
N GLN A 812 -58.90 28.09 32.16
CA GLN A 812 -60.19 28.40 32.75
C GLN A 812 -60.48 27.38 33.85
N VAL A 813 -60.63 27.85 35.08
CA VAL A 813 -60.93 27.00 36.24
C VAL A 813 -62.42 27.00 36.48
N THR A 814 -63.04 25.82 36.51
CA THR A 814 -64.44 25.62 36.85
C THR A 814 -64.53 24.75 38.11
N VAL A 815 -65.07 25.30 39.20
CA VAL A 815 -65.37 24.53 40.41
C VAL A 815 -66.77 23.91 40.25
N GLU A 816 -66.87 22.59 40.29
CA GLU A 816 -68.13 21.87 40.01
C GLU A 816 -68.97 21.62 41.26
N GLY A 817 -68.33 21.38 42.42
CA GLY A 817 -69.07 21.27 43.67
C GLY A 817 -68.37 20.58 44.83
N ALA A 818 -69.04 20.60 45.99
CA ALA A 818 -68.56 20.00 47.23
C ALA A 818 -68.62 18.47 47.19
N SER A 819 -67.47 17.85 47.39
CA SER A 819 -67.32 16.40 47.53
C SER A 819 -67.38 15.94 48.99
N TRP A 820 -67.79 14.68 49.16
CA TRP A 820 -67.92 14.01 50.46
C TRP A 820 -66.78 13.02 50.74
N TRP A 821 -65.85 12.90 49.79
CA TRP A 821 -64.70 12.01 49.84
C TRP A 821 -63.47 12.69 50.44
#